data_AF-A0A929PP26-F1
#
_entry.id   AF-A0A929PP26-F1
#
_cell.length_a   1.000
_cell.length_b   1.000
_cell.length_c   1.000
_cell.angle_alpha   90.00
_cell.angle_beta   90.00
_cell.angle_gamma   90.00
#
_symmetry.space_group_name_H-M   'P 1'
#
loop_
_entity.id
_entity.type
_entity.pdbx_description
1 polymer ?
#
loop_
_entity_poly.entity_id
_entity_poly.type
_entity_poly.pdbx_seq_one_letter_code
_entity_poly.pdbx_strand_id
1 'polypeptide(L)'
;MKRKHFFIKVICLGILAMTILQACKKDNDQPKSLPDRMEIIDTKSTIDGNLVESLALNANNTFTLSFKNAPTGTSAVISAEAVNGISIPESTVELNGTTSVTVPLNGKPGTDGTFVLVVNVKVNGTTYVCSKEFYVDLATVTAIEFPLAETPIFNVNKVTDIDFDIYPKSTAFTIVTAPNLTAEIINVSATKRTLRITPNGQFTTGTVAVTANFMAITPVTRTISCNAFAAGSGTVAAPFEIPDADRMNRIASALTSNFKLTNDFTQITATTSGSTFSGTVDGNGKTITGLMLTSITDKSGLFAELGESASIKNLILKNVNISGQNNTAALTGVNRGSVSNVTVSGTVSGGLFVGGISGNNYGSITTSDVSGLNIKGLNNIGSLTGGVNSGSTQTSNVTLLLPETFPTEVYGIASAKTADFTFAPSDGTIAVLTTPALLTASPVAGQQKLNLTPQAGFLSGDLQISMQKNNLSAIRTVKIFSKQAGSFFDGGDGSVVSPYIISNESALDYVRNDGTKNYKIVANITLTKVWTPIPAFSGTLDGGKFKVTGLTINSTLANDGFINTNTGTIKDIQFLNVDCKTGAAFGVVTGKNAGGTIQNVVVTGAVLSTNTGDLLGGITGEISAGGKITQCYTNLNMSASCGMVGGIAGRLTTSTGAITEISYCTSTGNIEITASKNRIGGILGRAEGTVSGGIIKNCLSTINITTTTAASTTVNGVGGIFGADQNANIVPIDQCMFSGSITAGFSIGGIAGVGSSITNCMVKGKGPLAAQPMLSATSTTPATGNIGGIAGTNKTRLENCVVREATIKSVITPASLPNGGITSTYQNNGYTRNSFIANTSIEGSNSAPNWDNNFRISGTPANGNGANGNNYVGTGVSIAGRTSTIGDDQNGLDGQVKTQAQLTQSFFQGIGYDFAIWKIDTDGYLSLRNVGYNGSLPTP
;
A
#
# COMPACT_ATOMS: atom_id res chain seq x y z
N MET A 1 -34.97 -49.75 56.39
CA MET A 1 -35.71 -50.95 55.93
C MET A 1 -35.48 -51.16 54.42
N LYS A 2 -34.40 -51.86 54.08
CA LYS A 2 -34.02 -52.26 52.72
C LYS A 2 -34.58 -53.67 52.47
N ARG A 3 -35.62 -53.82 51.63
CA ARG A 3 -36.04 -55.08 50.92
C ARG A 3 -37.46 -55.04 50.32
N LYS A 4 -38.31 -54.05 50.63
CA LYS A 4 -39.64 -53.90 49.98
C LYS A 4 -39.67 -53.00 48.74
N HIS A 5 -38.49 -52.69 48.18
CA HIS A 5 -38.32 -51.82 47.00
C HIS A 5 -38.20 -52.55 45.65
N PHE A 6 -38.34 -53.90 45.61
CA PHE A 6 -38.12 -54.67 44.37
C PHE A 6 -39.40 -55.33 43.82
N PHE A 7 -40.40 -55.62 44.66
CA PHE A 7 -41.56 -56.43 44.27
C PHE A 7 -42.78 -55.64 43.76
N ILE A 8 -42.83 -54.32 43.97
CA ILE A 8 -43.91 -53.44 43.46
C ILE A 8 -43.48 -52.74 42.15
N LYS A 9 -42.17 -52.58 41.91
CA LYS A 9 -41.63 -52.05 40.64
C LYS A 9 -41.82 -52.99 39.43
N VAL A 10 -42.06 -54.29 39.67
CA VAL A 10 -42.21 -55.31 38.61
C VAL A 10 -43.68 -55.56 38.24
N ILE A 11 -44.65 -55.16 39.07
CA ILE A 11 -46.07 -55.44 38.84
C ILE A 11 -46.79 -54.27 38.13
N CYS A 12 -46.33 -53.03 38.29
CA CYS A 12 -46.88 -51.89 37.52
C CYS A 12 -46.30 -51.76 36.11
N LEU A 13 -45.17 -52.40 35.80
CA LEU A 13 -44.61 -52.46 34.44
C LEU A 13 -45.25 -53.58 33.59
N GLY A 14 -45.94 -54.54 34.22
CA GLY A 14 -46.44 -55.76 33.58
C GLY A 14 -47.88 -55.72 33.05
N ILE A 15 -48.64 -54.65 33.31
CA ILE A 15 -50.09 -54.59 32.97
C ILE A 15 -50.42 -53.55 31.88
N LEU A 16 -49.44 -52.76 31.40
CA LEU A 16 -49.63 -51.85 30.26
C LEU A 16 -48.99 -52.37 28.96
N ALA A 17 -49.09 -53.68 28.71
CA ALA A 17 -48.49 -54.34 27.55
C ALA A 17 -49.51 -55.00 26.60
N MET A 18 -50.83 -54.83 26.80
CA MET A 18 -51.83 -55.40 25.89
C MET A 18 -53.05 -54.49 25.70
N THR A 19 -52.85 -53.43 24.91
CA THR A 19 -53.86 -52.86 24.00
C THR A 19 -53.10 -52.24 22.83
N ILE A 20 -53.54 -52.51 21.60
CA ILE A 20 -52.85 -52.17 20.34
C ILE A 20 -52.65 -50.65 20.22
N LEU A 21 -51.48 -50.15 20.61
CA LEU A 21 -50.98 -48.81 20.28
C LEU A 21 -49.52 -48.91 19.84
N GLN A 22 -49.18 -48.21 18.77
CA GLN A 22 -47.96 -48.38 17.97
C GLN A 22 -46.72 -47.79 18.67
N ALA A 23 -46.25 -48.42 19.75
CA ALA A 23 -44.99 -48.08 20.40
C ALA A 23 -43.83 -48.91 19.79
N CYS A 24 -42.84 -48.22 19.24
CA CYS A 24 -41.48 -48.67 18.90
C CYS A 24 -41.32 -50.02 18.15
N LYS A 25 -41.20 -49.99 16.82
CA LYS A 25 -40.40 -51.02 16.10
C LYS A 25 -38.92 -50.63 16.14
N LYS A 26 -38.03 -51.60 16.40
CA LYS A 26 -36.56 -51.50 16.22
C LYS A 26 -36.24 -51.25 14.72
N ASP A 27 -35.19 -50.47 14.49
CA ASP A 27 -34.76 -49.87 13.22
C ASP A 27 -34.47 -50.84 12.05
N ASN A 28 -34.28 -52.14 12.30
CA ASN A 28 -33.67 -53.04 11.31
C ASN A 28 -34.61 -53.96 10.50
N ASP A 29 -35.92 -54.00 10.74
CA ASP A 29 -36.82 -54.95 10.05
C ASP A 29 -37.97 -54.30 9.24
N GLN A 30 -37.74 -53.13 8.62
CA GLN A 30 -38.69 -52.57 7.64
C GLN A 30 -37.96 -51.84 6.47
N PRO A 31 -38.46 -51.91 5.22
CA PRO A 31 -37.77 -51.40 4.02
C PRO A 31 -37.67 -49.87 3.95
N LYS A 32 -36.52 -49.36 3.48
CA LYS A 32 -36.18 -47.94 3.29
C LYS A 32 -36.76 -47.34 1.99
N SER A 33 -38.05 -47.00 1.97
CA SER A 33 -38.59 -46.06 0.96
C SER A 33 -39.95 -45.51 1.36
N LEU A 34 -39.97 -44.31 1.96
CA LEU A 34 -41.00 -43.25 1.87
C LEU A 34 -40.54 -42.08 2.78
N PRO A 35 -40.50 -40.82 2.30
CA PRO A 35 -40.42 -39.65 3.17
C PRO A 35 -41.76 -39.48 3.93
N ASP A 36 -41.70 -38.84 5.10
CA ASP A 36 -42.83 -38.41 5.93
C ASP A 36 -43.51 -39.47 6.81
N ARG A 37 -42.74 -40.05 7.74
CA ARG A 37 -43.29 -40.41 9.06
C ARG A 37 -42.71 -39.48 10.11
N MET A 38 -43.57 -38.61 10.65
CA MET A 38 -43.29 -37.81 11.84
C MET A 38 -42.80 -38.73 12.97
N GLU A 39 -41.72 -38.34 13.63
CA GLU A 39 -41.17 -39.08 14.77
C GLU A 39 -41.18 -38.19 16.00
N ILE A 40 -41.80 -38.66 17.07
CA ILE A 40 -41.69 -38.05 18.39
C ILE A 40 -40.33 -38.42 18.97
N ILE A 41 -39.55 -37.40 19.33
CA ILE A 41 -38.24 -37.55 19.96
C ILE A 41 -38.44 -37.45 21.47
N ASP A 42 -38.85 -38.58 22.08
CA ASP A 42 -39.12 -38.71 23.52
C ASP A 42 -37.93 -38.22 24.36
N THR A 43 -36.71 -38.56 23.95
CA THR A 43 -35.47 -38.16 24.65
C THR A 43 -35.20 -36.65 24.67
N LYS A 44 -35.80 -35.88 23.75
CA LYS A 44 -35.70 -34.41 23.69
C LYS A 44 -36.96 -33.68 24.15
N SER A 45 -38.04 -34.41 24.45
CA SER A 45 -39.24 -33.82 25.01
C SER A 45 -39.00 -33.54 26.50
N THR A 46 -39.51 -32.43 27.03
CA THR A 46 -39.24 -31.98 28.40
C THR A 46 -40.51 -31.60 29.14
N ILE A 47 -40.45 -31.66 30.46
CA ILE A 47 -41.37 -30.95 31.34
C ILE A 47 -40.57 -29.78 31.90
N ASP A 48 -41.12 -28.58 31.73
CA ASP A 48 -40.49 -27.33 32.09
C ASP A 48 -41.24 -26.71 33.28
N GLY A 49 -40.49 -25.99 34.13
CA GLY A 49 -41.01 -25.36 35.33
C GLY A 49 -40.82 -26.22 36.58
N ASN A 50 -40.66 -25.55 37.73
CA ASN A 50 -40.51 -26.23 39.02
C ASN A 50 -41.86 -26.80 39.46
N LEU A 51 -41.90 -28.09 39.79
CA LEU A 51 -43.10 -28.77 40.30
C LEU A 51 -42.94 -28.94 41.81
N VAL A 52 -43.83 -28.31 42.57
CA VAL A 52 -43.72 -28.24 44.03
C VAL A 52 -44.98 -28.80 44.67
N GLU A 53 -44.80 -29.72 45.62
CA GLU A 53 -45.89 -30.38 46.32
C GLU A 53 -46.88 -29.34 46.83
N SER A 54 -48.15 -29.57 46.52
CA SER A 54 -49.25 -28.72 46.96
C SER A 54 -49.17 -27.24 46.52
N LEU A 55 -48.35 -26.88 45.54
CA LEU A 55 -48.36 -25.55 44.94
C LEU A 55 -49.08 -25.60 43.58
N ALA A 56 -50.01 -24.67 43.32
CA ALA A 56 -50.70 -24.65 42.03
C ALA A 56 -49.72 -24.38 40.88
N LEU A 57 -49.86 -25.12 39.78
CA LEU A 57 -49.08 -24.87 38.57
C LEU A 57 -49.40 -23.48 37.99
N ASN A 58 -48.41 -22.87 37.35
CA ASN A 58 -48.54 -21.58 36.68
C ASN A 58 -48.13 -21.68 35.21
N ALA A 59 -48.14 -20.55 34.50
CA ALA A 59 -47.84 -20.50 33.07
C ALA A 59 -46.43 -20.99 32.68
N ASN A 60 -45.48 -21.05 33.62
CA ASN A 60 -44.14 -21.58 33.39
C ASN A 60 -44.06 -23.11 33.49
N ASN A 61 -45.15 -23.78 33.93
CA ASN A 61 -45.22 -25.22 34.02
C ASN A 61 -45.82 -25.78 32.73
N THR A 62 -44.97 -26.33 31.87
CA THR A 62 -45.36 -26.77 30.53
C THR A 62 -44.76 -28.11 30.18
N PHE A 63 -45.36 -28.80 29.22
CA PHE A 63 -44.77 -29.94 28.53
C PHE A 63 -44.35 -29.51 27.13
N THR A 64 -43.08 -29.70 26.80
CA THR A 64 -42.53 -29.43 25.47
C THR A 64 -42.32 -30.76 24.74
N LEU A 65 -43.09 -30.97 23.68
CA LEU A 65 -42.97 -32.11 22.78
C LEU A 65 -41.95 -31.80 21.70
N SER A 66 -40.91 -32.62 21.57
CA SER A 66 -39.92 -32.54 20.49
C SER A 66 -40.20 -33.60 19.41
N PHE A 67 -40.07 -33.23 18.14
CA PHE A 67 -40.34 -34.11 17.01
C PHE A 67 -39.48 -33.75 15.78
N LYS A 68 -39.42 -34.66 14.82
CA LYS A 68 -38.84 -34.39 13.49
C LYS A 68 -39.80 -34.82 12.39
N ASN A 69 -39.66 -34.20 11.22
CA ASN A 69 -40.40 -34.53 10.00
C ASN A 69 -41.94 -34.43 10.14
N ALA A 70 -42.44 -33.41 10.84
CA ALA A 70 -43.88 -33.11 10.83
C ALA A 70 -44.28 -32.46 9.49
N PRO A 71 -45.24 -33.02 8.73
CA PRO A 71 -45.68 -32.44 7.46
C PRO A 71 -46.37 -31.08 7.64
N THR A 72 -46.32 -30.22 6.63
CA THR A 72 -47.02 -28.93 6.62
C THR A 72 -48.54 -29.11 6.68
N GLY A 73 -49.21 -28.37 7.56
CA GLY A 73 -50.64 -28.47 7.85
C GLY A 73 -51.00 -29.50 8.94
N THR A 74 -50.03 -30.02 9.68
CA THR A 74 -50.27 -31.05 10.70
C THR A 74 -50.56 -30.43 12.06
N SER A 75 -51.71 -30.78 12.64
CA SER A 75 -52.05 -30.52 14.04
C SER A 75 -51.97 -31.79 14.88
N ALA A 76 -51.60 -31.62 16.15
CA ALA A 76 -51.59 -32.66 17.16
C ALA A 76 -52.51 -32.29 18.32
N VAL A 77 -53.27 -33.26 18.82
CA VAL A 77 -53.96 -33.17 20.09
C VAL A 77 -53.08 -33.83 21.16
N ILE A 78 -52.63 -33.04 22.13
CA ILE A 78 -51.76 -33.50 23.21
C ILE A 78 -52.57 -33.55 24.50
N SER A 79 -52.54 -34.69 25.19
CA SER A 79 -53.23 -34.86 26.47
C SER A 79 -52.50 -35.87 27.37
N ALA A 80 -52.73 -35.75 28.67
CA ALA A 80 -52.25 -36.71 29.66
C ALA A 80 -53.24 -36.77 30.81
N GLU A 81 -53.58 -37.98 31.23
CA GLU A 81 -54.39 -38.19 32.43
C GLU A 81 -53.66 -37.71 33.68
N ALA A 82 -54.43 -37.39 34.74
CA ALA A 82 -53.87 -36.88 35.97
C ALA A 82 -53.01 -37.93 36.68
N VAL A 83 -51.70 -37.68 36.78
CA VAL A 83 -50.74 -38.48 37.54
C VAL A 83 -50.12 -37.57 38.60
N ASN A 84 -50.21 -37.99 39.87
CA ASN A 84 -49.75 -37.20 41.02
C ASN A 84 -50.29 -35.75 41.02
N GLY A 85 -51.56 -35.56 40.67
CA GLY A 85 -52.22 -34.25 40.67
C GLY A 85 -51.88 -33.33 39.48
N ILE A 86 -51.10 -33.82 38.51
CA ILE A 86 -50.70 -33.10 37.29
C ILE A 86 -51.29 -33.79 36.06
N SER A 87 -51.90 -33.02 35.17
CA SER A 87 -52.41 -33.50 33.88
C SER A 87 -52.01 -32.54 32.75
N ILE A 88 -52.15 -33.01 31.50
CA ILE A 88 -52.18 -32.12 30.33
C ILE A 88 -53.62 -32.10 29.83
N PRO A 89 -54.33 -30.98 29.98
CA PRO A 89 -55.64 -30.80 29.35
C PRO A 89 -55.52 -31.02 27.85
N GLU A 90 -56.56 -31.57 27.22
CA GLU A 90 -56.58 -31.80 25.78
C GLU A 90 -56.31 -30.49 25.03
N SER A 91 -55.13 -30.41 24.42
CA SER A 91 -54.58 -29.20 23.81
C SER A 91 -54.24 -29.47 22.35
N THR A 92 -54.91 -28.76 21.44
CA THR A 92 -54.63 -28.84 20.00
C THR A 92 -53.54 -27.83 19.63
N VAL A 93 -52.45 -28.31 19.03
CA VAL A 93 -51.30 -27.50 18.60
C VAL A 93 -50.91 -27.78 17.15
N GLU A 94 -50.51 -26.74 16.42
CA GLU A 94 -49.95 -26.85 15.07
C GLU A 94 -48.46 -27.18 15.14
N LEU A 95 -48.01 -28.17 14.36
CA LEU A 95 -46.62 -28.64 14.35
C LEU A 95 -45.76 -27.98 13.27
N ASN A 96 -46.33 -27.06 12.50
CA ASN A 96 -45.75 -26.54 11.26
C ASN A 96 -44.52 -25.65 11.51
N GLY A 97 -43.45 -25.87 10.72
CA GLY A 97 -42.27 -24.99 10.71
C GLY A 97 -41.43 -24.99 11.98
N THR A 98 -41.66 -25.95 12.89
CA THR A 98 -40.94 -26.07 14.17
C THR A 98 -40.41 -27.50 14.37
N THR A 99 -39.54 -27.68 15.37
CA THR A 99 -39.04 -29.00 15.80
C THR A 99 -39.54 -29.37 17.20
N SER A 100 -40.31 -28.49 17.84
CA SER A 100 -40.92 -28.70 19.14
C SER A 100 -42.13 -27.78 19.34
N VAL A 101 -43.11 -28.22 20.14
CA VAL A 101 -44.27 -27.44 20.57
C VAL A 101 -44.50 -27.58 22.07
N THR A 102 -45.08 -26.56 22.69
CA THR A 102 -45.25 -26.50 24.15
C THR A 102 -46.73 -26.38 24.51
N VAL A 103 -47.18 -27.16 25.50
CA VAL A 103 -48.55 -27.14 26.06
C VAL A 103 -48.52 -26.96 27.57
N PRO A 104 -49.51 -26.29 28.18
CA PRO A 104 -49.53 -26.06 29.62
C PRO A 104 -49.82 -27.34 30.40
N LEU A 105 -49.16 -27.48 31.56
CA LEU A 105 -49.54 -28.45 32.58
C LEU A 105 -50.63 -27.85 33.46
N ASN A 106 -51.54 -28.70 33.95
CA ASN A 106 -52.62 -28.28 34.84
C ASN A 106 -52.65 -29.12 36.12
N GLY A 107 -53.17 -28.52 37.19
CA GLY A 107 -53.38 -29.17 38.49
C GLY A 107 -52.46 -28.66 39.60
N LYS A 108 -52.29 -29.52 40.60
CA LYS A 108 -51.56 -29.25 41.85
C LYS A 108 -50.73 -30.50 42.16
N PRO A 109 -49.39 -30.45 42.06
CA PRO A 109 -48.54 -31.60 42.31
C PRO A 109 -48.82 -32.22 43.67
N GLY A 110 -48.93 -33.55 43.70
CA GLY A 110 -49.16 -34.34 44.90
C GLY A 110 -47.85 -34.61 45.65
N THR A 111 -47.60 -35.86 46.00
CA THR A 111 -46.48 -36.27 46.86
C THR A 111 -45.13 -36.01 46.21
N ASP A 112 -44.14 -35.62 47.01
CA ASP A 112 -42.73 -35.51 46.63
C ASP A 112 -42.17 -36.82 46.04
N GLY A 113 -41.33 -36.69 45.01
CA GLY A 113 -40.67 -37.82 44.36
C GLY A 113 -40.80 -37.86 42.84
N THR A 114 -40.28 -38.94 42.26
CA THR A 114 -40.25 -39.18 40.82
C THR A 114 -41.54 -39.84 40.32
N PHE A 115 -42.08 -39.31 39.22
CA PHE A 115 -43.25 -39.85 38.53
C PHE A 115 -43.05 -39.83 37.02
N VAL A 116 -43.79 -40.67 36.30
CA VAL A 116 -43.77 -40.70 34.83
C VAL A 116 -45.14 -40.22 34.33
N LEU A 117 -45.13 -39.19 33.50
CA LEU A 117 -46.32 -38.75 32.79
C LEU A 117 -46.34 -39.45 31.43
N VAL A 118 -47.40 -40.20 31.17
CA VAL A 118 -47.66 -40.79 29.86
C VAL A 118 -48.49 -39.77 29.07
N VAL A 119 -47.88 -39.19 28.05
CA VAL A 119 -48.47 -38.16 27.20
C VAL A 119 -48.93 -38.79 25.89
N ASN A 120 -50.23 -38.70 25.63
CA ASN A 120 -50.84 -39.11 24.39
C ASN A 120 -50.77 -37.96 23.39
N VAL A 121 -50.20 -38.22 22.21
CA VAL A 121 -50.10 -37.28 21.10
C VAL A 121 -50.86 -37.86 19.92
N LYS A 122 -52.03 -37.30 19.61
CA LYS A 122 -52.90 -37.77 18.54
C LYS A 122 -52.75 -36.89 17.31
N VAL A 123 -52.29 -37.48 16.21
CA VAL A 123 -52.10 -36.81 14.92
C VAL A 123 -52.87 -37.59 13.86
N ASN A 124 -53.79 -36.94 13.13
CA ASN A 124 -54.59 -37.55 12.06
C ASN A 124 -55.23 -38.90 12.46
N GLY A 125 -55.77 -38.99 13.67
CA GLY A 125 -56.41 -40.19 14.21
C GLY A 125 -55.46 -41.25 14.78
N THR A 126 -54.16 -41.15 14.55
CA THR A 126 -53.13 -42.06 15.12
C THR A 126 -52.64 -41.51 16.46
N THR A 127 -52.61 -42.36 17.49
CA THR A 127 -52.12 -41.97 18.83
C THR A 127 -50.70 -42.48 19.03
N TYR A 128 -49.78 -41.55 19.29
CA TYR A 128 -48.42 -41.79 19.72
C TYR A 128 -48.33 -41.59 21.23
N VAL A 129 -47.44 -42.33 21.88
CA VAL A 129 -47.25 -42.26 23.33
C VAL A 129 -45.82 -41.80 23.61
N CYS A 130 -45.69 -40.74 24.40
CA CYS A 130 -44.45 -40.20 24.94
C CYS A 130 -44.47 -40.41 26.46
N SER A 131 -43.36 -40.80 27.09
CA SER A 131 -43.32 -41.08 28.53
C SER A 131 -42.21 -40.28 29.17
N LYS A 132 -42.57 -39.21 29.90
CA LYS A 132 -41.57 -38.33 30.51
C LYS A 132 -41.52 -38.47 32.03
N GLU A 133 -40.31 -38.73 32.53
CA GLU A 133 -40.01 -38.71 33.96
C GLU A 133 -39.87 -37.26 34.44
N PHE A 134 -40.55 -36.94 35.55
CA PHE A 134 -40.46 -35.66 36.26
C PHE A 134 -40.38 -35.89 37.77
N TYR A 135 -40.03 -34.84 38.50
CA TYR A 135 -39.89 -34.87 39.96
C TYR A 135 -40.73 -33.75 40.56
N VAL A 136 -41.46 -34.06 41.63
CA VAL A 136 -42.14 -33.07 42.47
C VAL A 136 -41.27 -32.85 43.69
N ASP A 137 -40.86 -31.62 43.94
CA ASP A 137 -40.08 -31.24 45.12
C ASP A 137 -40.99 -30.87 46.30
N LEU A 138 -40.54 -31.10 47.54
CA LEU A 138 -41.24 -30.64 48.76
C LEU A 138 -41.47 -29.12 48.79
N ALA A 139 -42.62 -28.69 49.30
CA ALA A 139 -42.90 -27.26 49.54
C ALA A 139 -42.01 -26.61 50.62
N THR A 140 -41.35 -27.42 51.45
CA THR A 140 -40.53 -26.97 52.58
C THR A 140 -39.06 -26.73 52.22
N VAL A 141 -38.69 -26.85 50.93
CA VAL A 141 -37.31 -26.62 50.48
C VAL A 141 -36.93 -25.16 50.70
N THR A 142 -35.82 -24.94 51.42
CA THR A 142 -35.33 -23.60 51.80
C THR A 142 -33.96 -23.24 51.19
N ALA A 143 -33.27 -24.20 50.56
CA ALA A 143 -31.95 -24.00 49.97
C ALA A 143 -31.75 -24.87 48.72
N ILE A 144 -30.86 -24.44 47.83
CA ILE A 144 -30.42 -25.21 46.65
C ILE A 144 -29.10 -25.90 46.98
N GLU A 145 -29.10 -27.23 46.95
CA GLU A 145 -27.91 -28.07 46.95
C GLU A 145 -27.48 -28.33 45.50
N PHE A 146 -26.43 -27.64 45.05
CA PHE A 146 -25.90 -27.77 43.70
C PHE A 146 -24.48 -28.37 43.71
N PRO A 147 -24.35 -29.72 43.75
CA PRO A 147 -23.06 -30.41 43.70
C PRO A 147 -22.54 -30.50 42.26
N LEU A 148 -22.09 -29.37 41.71
CA LEU A 148 -21.29 -29.33 40.48
C LEU A 148 -19.81 -29.11 40.86
N ALA A 149 -18.93 -30.00 40.41
CA ALA A 149 -17.52 -29.95 40.78
C ALA A 149 -16.87 -28.63 40.34
N GLU A 150 -16.23 -27.91 41.27
CA GLU A 150 -15.53 -26.64 41.00
C GLU A 150 -14.05 -26.86 40.61
N THR A 151 -13.61 -28.11 40.50
CA THR A 151 -12.25 -28.45 40.08
C THR A 151 -12.00 -28.04 38.63
N PRO A 152 -10.83 -27.47 38.30
CA PRO A 152 -10.49 -27.16 36.93
C PRO A 152 -10.56 -28.38 36.02
N ILE A 153 -11.21 -28.24 34.87
CA ILE A 153 -11.23 -29.24 33.82
C ILE A 153 -10.19 -28.87 32.75
N PHE A 154 -9.34 -29.84 32.43
CA PHE A 154 -8.31 -29.73 31.39
C PHE A 154 -8.76 -30.45 30.12
N ASN A 155 -8.07 -30.20 29.00
CA ASN A 155 -8.40 -30.77 27.70
C ASN A 155 -9.78 -30.36 27.15
N VAL A 156 -10.24 -29.16 27.49
CA VAL A 156 -11.43 -28.54 26.90
C VAL A 156 -11.06 -27.93 25.54
N ASN A 157 -10.50 -28.76 24.65
CA ASN A 157 -10.23 -28.43 23.25
C ASN A 157 -11.21 -29.12 22.29
N LYS A 158 -12.10 -29.95 22.85
CA LYS A 158 -13.23 -30.62 22.21
C LYS A 158 -14.44 -30.57 23.15
N VAL A 159 -15.61 -30.98 22.65
CA VAL A 159 -16.84 -31.06 23.45
C VAL A 159 -16.59 -31.88 24.72
N THR A 160 -16.96 -31.32 25.87
CA THR A 160 -16.78 -31.92 27.20
C THR A 160 -18.11 -31.90 27.93
N ASP A 161 -18.54 -33.07 28.40
CA ASP A 161 -19.82 -33.27 29.09
C ASP A 161 -19.56 -33.55 30.58
N ILE A 162 -20.27 -32.84 31.46
CA ILE A 162 -20.19 -33.01 32.93
C ILE A 162 -21.58 -33.33 33.45
N ASP A 163 -21.77 -34.55 33.93
CA ASP A 163 -23.01 -34.95 34.58
C ASP A 163 -23.09 -34.36 35.98
N PHE A 164 -24.27 -33.85 36.32
CA PHE A 164 -24.56 -33.34 37.66
C PHE A 164 -25.99 -33.67 38.07
N ASP A 165 -26.19 -33.69 39.38
CA ASP A 165 -27.52 -33.70 39.98
C ASP A 165 -27.67 -32.46 40.88
N ILE A 166 -28.91 -32.08 41.16
CA ILE A 166 -29.25 -30.90 41.97
C ILE A 166 -30.45 -31.23 42.85
N TYR A 167 -30.56 -30.60 44.01
CA TYR A 167 -31.77 -30.61 44.83
C TYR A 167 -32.09 -29.18 45.28
N PRO A 168 -33.33 -28.68 45.15
CA PRO A 168 -34.49 -29.30 44.47
C PRO A 168 -34.24 -29.48 42.96
N LYS A 169 -35.08 -30.25 42.25
CA LYS A 169 -34.91 -30.61 40.82
C LYS A 169 -35.20 -29.46 39.85
N SER A 170 -34.58 -28.30 40.08
CA SER A 170 -34.71 -27.11 39.23
C SER A 170 -34.52 -27.40 37.73
N THR A 171 -35.33 -26.72 36.91
CA THR A 171 -35.19 -26.68 35.45
C THR A 171 -34.70 -25.32 34.94
N ALA A 172 -34.48 -24.35 35.83
CA ALA A 172 -34.19 -22.95 35.48
C ALA A 172 -32.72 -22.60 35.76
N PHE A 173 -31.92 -22.52 34.69
CA PHE A 173 -30.49 -22.22 34.76
C PHE A 173 -30.12 -21.00 33.93
N THR A 174 -29.13 -20.26 34.40
CA THR A 174 -28.45 -19.22 33.61
C THR A 174 -26.98 -19.62 33.48
N ILE A 175 -26.46 -19.57 32.26
CA ILE A 175 -25.07 -19.94 31.95
C ILE A 175 -24.33 -18.71 31.44
N VAL A 176 -23.18 -18.43 32.03
CA VAL A 176 -22.25 -17.39 31.56
C VAL A 176 -20.93 -18.07 31.20
N THR A 177 -20.47 -17.91 29.97
CA THR A 177 -19.22 -18.50 29.48
C THR A 177 -18.19 -17.42 29.18
N ALA A 178 -16.91 -17.79 29.34
CA ALA A 178 -15.80 -17.01 28.81
C ALA A 178 -15.84 -16.94 27.26
N PRO A 179 -15.16 -15.96 26.64
CA PRO A 179 -15.02 -15.90 25.19
C PRO A 179 -14.52 -17.24 24.62
N ASN A 180 -14.96 -17.56 23.40
CA ASN A 180 -14.58 -18.80 22.69
C ASN A 180 -15.10 -20.11 23.30
N LEU A 181 -15.94 -20.04 24.35
CA LEU A 181 -16.72 -21.16 24.88
C LEU A 181 -18.22 -20.93 24.69
N THR A 182 -18.93 -22.00 24.36
CA THR A 182 -20.37 -22.11 24.58
C THR A 182 -20.64 -23.26 25.55
N ALA A 183 -21.75 -23.16 26.29
CA ALA A 183 -22.18 -24.23 27.17
C ALA A 183 -23.71 -24.29 27.24
N GLU A 184 -24.24 -25.49 27.37
CA GLU A 184 -25.67 -25.77 27.48
C GLU A 184 -25.91 -26.89 28.48
N ILE A 185 -27.11 -26.91 29.09
CA ILE A 185 -27.54 -28.04 29.91
C ILE A 185 -28.47 -28.90 29.06
N ILE A 186 -28.10 -30.17 28.90
CA ILE A 186 -28.86 -31.16 28.16
C ILE A 186 -29.59 -32.03 29.17
N ASN A 187 -30.92 -31.96 29.13
CA ASN A 187 -31.80 -32.67 30.06
C ASN A 187 -32.19 -34.04 29.50
N VAL A 188 -31.55 -35.10 29.97
CA VAL A 188 -31.97 -36.47 29.65
C VAL A 188 -33.15 -36.89 30.56
N SER A 189 -33.17 -36.44 31.82
CA SER A 189 -34.28 -36.59 32.80
C SER A 189 -34.12 -35.65 34.00
N ALA A 190 -35.13 -35.53 34.87
CA ALA A 190 -35.05 -34.74 36.11
C ALA A 190 -33.97 -35.23 37.10
N THR A 191 -33.44 -36.44 36.90
CA THR A 191 -32.40 -37.08 37.74
C THR A 191 -31.06 -37.26 37.03
N LYS A 192 -30.95 -36.88 35.74
CA LYS A 192 -29.71 -36.95 34.93
C LYS A 192 -29.59 -35.73 34.02
N ARG A 193 -28.78 -34.76 34.44
CA ARG A 193 -28.46 -33.56 33.67
C ARG A 193 -26.99 -33.57 33.29
N THR A 194 -26.70 -33.07 32.09
CA THR A 194 -25.33 -32.96 31.58
C THR A 194 -25.07 -31.51 31.19
N LEU A 195 -24.05 -30.88 31.78
CA LEU A 195 -23.49 -29.62 31.27
C LEU A 195 -22.55 -29.95 30.11
N ARG A 196 -22.94 -29.58 28.90
CA ARG A 196 -22.12 -29.71 27.69
C ARG A 196 -21.37 -28.42 27.43
N ILE A 197 -20.04 -28.48 27.38
CA ILE A 197 -19.14 -27.36 27.12
C ILE A 197 -18.49 -27.57 25.75
N THR A 198 -18.60 -26.58 24.87
CA THR A 198 -18.08 -26.62 23.50
C THR A 198 -17.09 -25.48 23.26
N PRO A 199 -15.79 -25.77 23.11
CA PRO A 199 -14.78 -24.78 22.76
C PRO A 199 -14.69 -24.56 21.25
N ASN A 200 -14.39 -23.33 20.82
CA ASN A 200 -13.91 -23.10 19.46
C ASN A 200 -12.37 -23.23 19.39
N GLY A 201 -11.80 -23.12 18.18
CA GLY A 201 -10.35 -23.27 17.94
C GLY A 201 -9.45 -22.19 18.58
N GLN A 202 -10.03 -21.09 19.07
CA GLN A 202 -9.32 -19.98 19.72
C GLN A 202 -9.44 -19.99 21.25
N PHE A 203 -10.16 -20.96 21.82
CA PHE A 203 -10.27 -21.08 23.27
C PHE A 203 -8.95 -21.55 23.90
N THR A 204 -8.56 -20.92 25.01
CA THR A 204 -7.34 -21.22 25.76
C THR A 204 -7.67 -21.56 27.21
N THR A 205 -8.16 -20.57 27.98
CA THR A 205 -8.66 -20.77 29.34
C THR A 205 -9.82 -19.82 29.61
N GLY A 206 -10.66 -20.16 30.59
CA GLY A 206 -11.78 -19.34 31.00
C GLY A 206 -12.69 -20.08 31.97
N THR A 207 -13.81 -19.49 32.31
CA THR A 207 -14.77 -20.08 33.24
C THR A 207 -16.14 -20.29 32.61
N VAL A 208 -16.86 -21.30 33.10
CA VAL A 208 -18.29 -21.49 32.88
C VAL A 208 -18.98 -21.35 34.23
N ALA A 209 -19.78 -20.29 34.40
CA ALA A 209 -20.58 -20.09 35.59
C ALA A 209 -22.02 -20.54 35.31
N VAL A 210 -22.51 -21.49 36.10
CA VAL A 210 -23.87 -22.00 36.04
C VAL A 210 -24.61 -21.56 37.29
N THR A 211 -25.69 -20.80 37.13
CA THR A 211 -26.56 -20.35 38.21
C THR A 211 -27.85 -21.14 38.18
N ALA A 212 -28.12 -21.90 39.25
CA ALA A 212 -29.37 -22.60 39.44
C ALA A 212 -30.38 -21.71 40.18
N ASN A 213 -31.61 -21.64 39.67
CA ASN A 213 -32.69 -20.85 40.24
C ASN A 213 -33.86 -21.75 40.64
N PHE A 214 -34.46 -21.55 41.80
CA PHE A 214 -35.65 -22.30 42.22
C PHE A 214 -36.60 -21.43 43.02
N MET A 215 -37.76 -21.10 42.44
CA MET A 215 -38.74 -20.20 43.04
C MET A 215 -38.09 -18.90 43.55
N ALA A 216 -38.44 -18.44 44.76
CA ALA A 216 -37.85 -17.30 45.44
C ALA A 216 -36.64 -17.66 46.34
N ILE A 217 -36.11 -18.88 46.25
CA ILE A 217 -34.90 -19.27 46.99
C ILE A 217 -33.70 -18.55 46.36
N THR A 218 -32.78 -18.07 47.20
CA THR A 218 -31.53 -17.43 46.74
C THR A 218 -30.79 -18.33 45.74
N PRO A 219 -30.53 -17.86 44.50
CA PRO A 219 -29.85 -18.66 43.49
C PRO A 219 -28.45 -19.10 43.92
N VAL A 220 -28.03 -20.28 43.48
CA VAL A 220 -26.69 -20.83 43.75
C VAL A 220 -25.90 -20.91 42.45
N THR A 221 -24.76 -20.22 42.40
CA THR A 221 -23.83 -20.25 41.27
C THR A 221 -22.66 -21.20 41.56
N ARG A 222 -22.31 -22.00 40.55
CA ARG A 222 -21.11 -22.84 40.51
C ARG A 222 -20.26 -22.44 39.31
N THR A 223 -18.98 -22.21 39.53
CA THR A 223 -18.05 -21.76 38.50
C THR A 223 -17.00 -22.83 38.23
N ILE A 224 -16.97 -23.33 36.99
CA ILE A 224 -15.98 -24.30 36.55
C ILE A 224 -14.89 -23.57 35.79
N SER A 225 -13.64 -23.80 36.16
CA SER A 225 -12.48 -23.34 35.38
C SER A 225 -12.19 -24.33 34.25
N CYS A 226 -12.20 -23.85 33.01
CA CYS A 226 -11.98 -24.64 31.81
C CYS A 226 -10.62 -24.30 31.20
N ASN A 227 -9.90 -25.32 30.74
CA ASN A 227 -8.59 -25.17 30.13
C ASN A 227 -8.46 -26.07 28.89
N ALA A 228 -8.11 -25.49 27.75
CA ALA A 228 -7.90 -26.22 26.51
C ALA A 228 -6.63 -27.10 26.55
N PHE A 229 -5.65 -26.73 27.36
CA PHE A 229 -4.37 -27.41 27.47
C PHE A 229 -4.43 -28.62 28.40
N ALA A 230 -3.41 -29.48 28.32
CA ALA A 230 -3.38 -30.74 29.09
C ALA A 230 -3.17 -30.50 30.59
N ALA A 231 -2.45 -29.45 30.93
CA ALA A 231 -2.21 -28.96 32.28
C ALA A 231 -1.72 -27.50 32.25
N GLY A 232 -1.51 -26.90 33.42
CA GLY A 232 -0.89 -25.59 33.59
C GLY A 232 -1.86 -24.41 33.52
N SER A 233 -1.37 -23.22 33.87
CA SER A 233 -2.13 -21.96 33.87
C SER A 233 -1.53 -20.89 32.96
N GLY A 234 -0.50 -21.25 32.18
CA GLY A 234 0.21 -20.32 31.27
C GLY A 234 1.21 -19.41 31.98
N THR A 235 1.42 -19.61 33.28
CA THR A 235 2.41 -18.89 34.09
C THR A 235 3.80 -19.54 33.96
N VAL A 236 4.86 -18.84 34.35
CA VAL A 236 6.23 -19.38 34.33
C VAL A 236 6.35 -20.62 35.24
N ALA A 237 5.67 -20.63 36.39
CA ALA A 237 5.70 -21.74 37.34
C ALA A 237 4.83 -22.93 36.90
N ALA A 238 3.78 -22.67 36.11
CA ALA A 238 2.85 -23.68 35.61
C ALA A 238 2.53 -23.40 34.12
N PRO A 239 3.47 -23.68 33.20
CA PRO A 239 3.27 -23.47 31.77
C PRO A 239 2.17 -24.39 31.23
N PHE A 240 1.48 -23.95 30.17
CA PHE A 240 0.52 -24.79 29.47
C PHE A 240 1.21 -25.97 28.79
N GLU A 241 0.70 -27.18 29.03
CA GLU A 241 1.26 -28.40 28.43
C GLU A 241 0.66 -28.70 27.04
N ILE A 242 1.54 -28.92 26.05
CA ILE A 242 1.22 -29.15 24.64
C ILE A 242 1.61 -30.59 24.23
N PRO A 243 0.67 -31.54 24.26
CA PRO A 243 0.88 -32.91 23.78
C PRO A 243 0.65 -33.10 22.28
N ASP A 244 0.04 -32.15 21.57
CA ASP A 244 -0.39 -32.32 20.17
C ASP A 244 -0.51 -31.00 19.37
N ALA A 245 -0.71 -31.16 18.06
CA ALA A 245 -0.79 -30.05 17.10
C ALA A 245 -2.00 -29.13 17.33
N ASP A 246 -3.14 -29.65 17.79
CA ASP A 246 -4.33 -28.83 18.08
C ASP A 246 -4.02 -27.78 19.15
N ARG A 247 -3.33 -28.17 20.23
CA ARG A 247 -2.92 -27.23 21.28
C ARG A 247 -1.79 -26.32 20.86
N MET A 248 -0.89 -26.75 19.97
CA MET A 248 0.11 -25.85 19.39
C MET A 248 -0.55 -24.71 18.61
N ASN A 249 -1.60 -25.02 17.82
CA ASN A 249 -2.32 -24.01 17.04
C ASN A 249 -3.01 -22.96 17.91
N ARG A 250 -3.32 -23.28 19.17
CA ARG A 250 -3.95 -22.34 20.14
C ARG A 250 -2.99 -21.32 20.74
N ILE A 251 -1.67 -21.44 20.50
CA ILE A 251 -0.69 -20.42 20.93
C ILE A 251 -1.02 -19.04 20.34
N ALA A 252 -1.59 -19.02 19.12
CA ALA A 252 -2.08 -17.80 18.46
C ALA A 252 -3.01 -16.95 19.35
N SER A 253 -3.75 -17.62 20.24
CA SER A 253 -4.75 -17.00 21.11
C SER A 253 -4.23 -16.72 22.53
N ALA A 254 -2.94 -17.00 22.80
CA ALA A 254 -2.30 -16.83 24.11
C ALA A 254 -0.81 -16.40 23.98
N LEU A 255 -0.56 -15.36 23.19
CA LEU A 255 0.78 -14.93 22.76
C LEU A 255 1.75 -14.50 23.86
N THR A 256 1.27 -14.25 25.08
CA THR A 256 2.08 -13.84 26.24
C THR A 256 2.28 -14.97 27.26
N SER A 257 1.67 -16.13 27.04
CA SER A 257 1.69 -17.26 27.97
C SER A 257 2.94 -18.13 27.84
N ASN A 258 3.17 -18.99 28.83
CA ASN A 258 4.28 -19.92 28.88
C ASN A 258 3.80 -21.32 28.51
N PHE A 259 4.53 -22.01 27.64
CA PHE A 259 4.16 -23.30 27.07
C PHE A 259 5.30 -24.31 27.21
N LYS A 260 4.93 -25.58 27.38
CA LYS A 260 5.87 -26.70 27.44
C LYS A 260 5.36 -27.87 26.59
N LEU A 261 6.18 -28.38 25.69
CA LEU A 261 5.84 -29.59 24.94
C LEU A 261 6.03 -30.83 25.82
N THR A 262 5.07 -31.75 25.74
CA THR A 262 5.11 -33.02 26.49
C THR A 262 5.35 -34.22 25.59
N ASN A 263 4.95 -34.14 24.31
CA ASN A 263 5.10 -35.20 23.32
C ASN A 263 5.70 -34.68 22.00
N ASP A 264 6.14 -35.60 21.15
CA ASP A 264 6.44 -35.35 19.75
C ASP A 264 5.13 -35.41 18.94
N PHE A 265 5.00 -34.59 17.89
CA PHE A 265 3.84 -34.59 17.01
C PHE A 265 4.17 -34.05 15.61
N THR A 266 3.23 -34.19 14.68
CA THR A 266 3.40 -33.88 13.26
C THR A 266 2.34 -32.88 12.75
N GLN A 267 2.55 -32.36 11.54
CA GLN A 267 1.56 -31.62 10.74
C GLN A 267 1.00 -30.36 11.43
N ILE A 268 1.87 -29.36 11.59
CA ILE A 268 1.48 -28.05 12.14
C ILE A 268 1.41 -27.01 11.02
N THR A 269 0.41 -26.13 11.11
CA THR A 269 0.32 -24.89 10.33
C THR A 269 0.94 -23.74 11.13
N ALA A 270 1.57 -22.76 10.46
CA ALA A 270 2.21 -21.64 11.16
C ALA A 270 1.28 -20.95 12.18
N THR A 271 1.83 -20.65 13.36
CA THR A 271 1.03 -20.43 14.58
C THR A 271 0.66 -18.98 14.86
N THR A 272 1.33 -17.98 14.25
CA THR A 272 1.10 -16.57 14.63
C THR A 272 1.05 -15.58 13.48
N SER A 273 0.56 -15.94 12.28
CA SER A 273 0.50 -15.08 11.07
C SER A 273 0.31 -13.58 11.37
N GLY A 274 1.42 -12.81 11.38
CA GLY A 274 1.47 -11.36 11.61
C GLY A 274 1.54 -10.86 13.07
N SER A 275 1.36 -11.71 14.08
CA SER A 275 1.34 -11.33 15.50
C SER A 275 2.67 -11.59 16.22
N THR A 276 3.02 -10.69 17.14
CA THR A 276 4.20 -10.82 18.00
C THR A 276 3.93 -11.78 19.16
N PHE A 277 4.77 -12.81 19.29
CA PHE A 277 4.79 -13.71 20.43
C PHE A 277 5.76 -13.18 21.50
N SER A 278 5.30 -13.02 22.74
CA SER A 278 6.08 -12.47 23.86
C SER A 278 6.20 -13.42 25.05
N GLY A 279 5.64 -14.62 24.93
CA GLY A 279 5.67 -15.68 25.94
C GLY A 279 6.88 -16.60 25.84
N THR A 280 6.78 -17.79 26.43
CA THR A 280 7.86 -18.80 26.36
C THR A 280 7.38 -20.13 25.79
N VAL A 281 8.23 -20.79 25.02
CA VAL A 281 8.03 -22.17 24.54
C VAL A 281 9.25 -23.00 24.92
N ASP A 282 9.08 -23.89 25.88
CA ASP A 282 10.06 -24.95 26.17
C ASP A 282 9.68 -26.21 25.40
N GLY A 283 10.42 -26.50 24.34
CA GLY A 283 10.26 -27.71 23.55
C GLY A 283 10.58 -28.98 24.36
N ASN A 284 11.27 -28.88 25.51
CA ASN A 284 11.55 -30.00 26.40
C ASN A 284 12.20 -31.21 25.69
N GLY A 285 13.01 -30.94 24.66
CA GLY A 285 13.66 -31.94 23.82
C GLY A 285 12.74 -32.66 22.82
N LYS A 286 11.51 -32.17 22.63
CA LYS A 286 10.49 -32.77 21.77
C LYS A 286 10.58 -32.28 20.32
N THR A 287 10.03 -33.08 19.44
CA THR A 287 10.09 -32.90 17.99
C THR A 287 8.73 -32.54 17.40
N ILE A 288 8.73 -31.48 16.59
CA ILE A 288 7.68 -31.13 15.65
C ILE A 288 8.14 -31.56 14.25
N THR A 289 7.39 -32.43 13.58
CA THR A 289 7.76 -32.91 12.24
C THR A 289 6.78 -32.43 11.16
N GLY A 290 7.32 -31.99 10.02
CA GLY A 290 6.53 -31.70 8.83
C GLY A 290 5.81 -30.35 8.86
N LEU A 291 6.45 -29.32 9.41
CA LEU A 291 5.96 -27.94 9.31
C LEU A 291 5.96 -27.49 7.85
N MET A 292 4.78 -27.20 7.30
CA MET A 292 4.62 -26.65 5.95
C MET A 292 4.08 -25.23 6.05
N LEU A 293 4.75 -24.31 5.36
CA LEU A 293 4.32 -22.91 5.30
C LEU A 293 4.60 -22.35 3.91
N THR A 294 3.56 -21.80 3.27
CA THR A 294 3.71 -20.96 2.08
C THR A 294 3.08 -19.62 2.39
N SER A 295 3.88 -18.56 2.34
CA SER A 295 3.45 -17.19 2.63
C SER A 295 3.93 -16.24 1.54
N ILE A 296 3.05 -15.32 1.15
CA ILE A 296 3.37 -14.20 0.27
C ILE A 296 3.63 -12.90 1.04
N THR A 297 3.62 -12.96 2.37
CA THR A 297 3.88 -11.80 3.24
C THR A 297 5.25 -11.92 3.91
N ASP A 298 5.78 -10.77 4.32
CA ASP A 298 6.98 -10.72 5.15
C ASP A 298 6.75 -11.40 6.51
N LYS A 299 7.87 -11.76 7.16
CA LYS A 299 7.94 -12.38 8.50
C LYS A 299 7.34 -13.78 8.53
N SER A 300 8.01 -14.70 7.86
CA SER A 300 7.56 -16.08 7.71
C SER A 300 8.35 -17.05 8.59
N GLY A 301 7.63 -17.91 9.32
CA GLY A 301 8.16 -18.99 10.15
C GLY A 301 7.06 -19.57 11.03
N LEU A 302 7.41 -20.51 11.92
CA LEU A 302 6.47 -21.02 12.93
C LEU A 302 5.83 -19.88 13.73
N PHE A 303 6.64 -18.86 14.05
CA PHE A 303 6.24 -17.57 14.62
C PHE A 303 6.57 -16.44 13.65
N ALA A 304 5.65 -15.50 13.44
CA ALA A 304 5.94 -14.33 12.61
C ALA A 304 7.06 -13.47 13.24
N GLU A 305 6.90 -13.10 14.51
CA GLU A 305 7.86 -12.27 15.25
C GLU A 305 7.92 -12.66 16.73
N LEU A 306 9.13 -12.70 17.29
CA LEU A 306 9.37 -12.83 18.73
C LEU A 306 9.64 -11.45 19.33
N GLY A 307 8.89 -11.10 20.38
CA GLY A 307 9.10 -9.90 21.18
C GLY A 307 10.31 -10.03 22.12
N GLU A 308 10.70 -8.93 22.77
CA GLU A 308 11.91 -8.87 23.61
C GLU A 308 11.87 -9.83 24.81
N SER A 309 10.70 -10.07 25.38
CA SER A 309 10.51 -11.02 26.49
C SER A 309 10.37 -12.48 26.04
N ALA A 310 10.32 -12.73 24.72
CA ALA A 310 10.06 -14.06 24.20
C ALA A 310 11.26 -15.00 24.43
N SER A 311 10.98 -16.26 24.76
CA SER A 311 12.01 -17.29 24.88
C SER A 311 11.54 -18.60 24.25
N ILE A 312 12.27 -19.09 23.25
CA ILE A 312 12.05 -20.42 22.67
C ILE A 312 13.29 -21.29 22.90
N LYS A 313 13.11 -22.46 23.50
CA LYS A 313 14.24 -23.35 23.81
C LYS A 313 13.94 -24.83 23.67
N ASN A 314 15.00 -25.64 23.53
CA ASN A 314 14.96 -27.11 23.59
C ASN A 314 13.97 -27.75 22.60
N LEU A 315 13.93 -27.26 21.35
CA LEU A 315 12.93 -27.66 20.36
C LEU A 315 13.60 -28.26 19.11
N ILE A 316 13.02 -29.33 18.58
CA ILE A 316 13.47 -29.94 17.32
C ILE A 316 12.39 -29.72 16.25
N LEU A 317 12.72 -29.01 15.17
CA LEU A 317 11.88 -28.85 13.98
C LEU A 317 12.42 -29.74 12.86
N LYS A 318 11.75 -30.85 12.57
CA LYS A 318 12.21 -31.84 11.59
C LYS A 318 11.39 -31.78 10.30
N ASN A 319 12.06 -31.92 9.16
CA ASN A 319 11.43 -31.97 7.83
C ASN A 319 10.53 -30.74 7.56
N VAL A 320 11.03 -29.54 7.87
CA VAL A 320 10.31 -28.31 7.53
C VAL A 320 10.33 -28.06 6.02
N ASN A 321 9.27 -27.49 5.48
CA ASN A 321 9.20 -27.01 4.11
C ASN A 321 8.53 -25.63 4.11
N ILE A 322 9.33 -24.58 4.07
CA ILE A 322 8.87 -23.20 4.20
C ILE A 322 9.22 -22.41 2.95
N SER A 323 8.24 -21.70 2.42
CA SER A 323 8.38 -20.68 1.38
C SER A 323 7.76 -19.37 1.85
N GLY A 324 8.54 -18.29 1.93
CA GLY A 324 8.10 -16.97 2.38
C GLY A 324 8.55 -15.83 1.48
N GLN A 325 8.07 -14.60 1.72
CA GLN A 325 8.51 -13.39 1.01
C GLN A 325 9.84 -12.87 1.59
N ASN A 326 9.87 -11.86 2.45
CA ASN A 326 11.10 -11.44 3.14
C ASN A 326 11.06 -11.79 4.63
N ASN A 327 12.22 -11.83 5.27
CA ASN A 327 12.38 -12.23 6.69
C ASN A 327 11.79 -13.62 6.92
N THR A 328 12.42 -14.62 6.31
CA THR A 328 11.89 -16.00 6.27
C THR A 328 12.83 -16.96 6.98
N ALA A 329 12.29 -17.78 7.89
CA ALA A 329 13.03 -18.85 8.55
C ALA A 329 12.13 -19.98 9.03
N ALA A 330 12.73 -21.06 9.54
CA ALA A 330 11.98 -22.18 10.12
C ALA A 330 11.23 -21.78 11.40
N LEU A 331 11.93 -21.10 12.32
CA LEU A 331 11.37 -20.76 13.61
C LEU A 331 10.67 -19.40 13.58
N THR A 332 11.36 -18.32 13.18
CA THR A 332 10.74 -17.00 13.19
C THR A 332 11.18 -16.03 12.10
N GLY A 333 10.26 -15.22 11.57
CA GLY A 333 10.65 -14.17 10.64
C GLY A 333 11.58 -13.13 11.26
N VAL A 334 11.24 -12.65 12.45
CA VAL A 334 12.02 -11.65 13.21
C VAL A 334 12.19 -12.09 14.66
N ASN A 335 13.44 -12.10 15.13
CA ASN A 335 13.76 -12.40 16.52
C ASN A 335 14.19 -11.14 17.28
N ARG A 336 13.44 -10.72 18.30
CA ARG A 336 13.88 -9.75 19.32
C ARG A 336 14.15 -10.37 20.69
N GLY A 337 13.78 -11.65 20.87
CA GLY A 337 13.87 -12.36 22.14
C GLY A 337 15.10 -13.28 22.21
N SER A 338 14.93 -14.41 22.89
CA SER A 338 15.96 -15.43 23.07
C SER A 338 15.57 -16.76 22.42
N VAL A 339 16.48 -17.32 21.63
CA VAL A 339 16.36 -18.65 21.06
C VAL A 339 17.57 -19.48 21.48
N SER A 340 17.35 -20.65 22.06
CA SER A 340 18.46 -21.52 22.48
C SER A 340 18.18 -23.00 22.28
N ASN A 341 19.20 -23.78 21.91
CA ASN A 341 19.06 -25.24 21.78
C ASN A 341 17.90 -25.65 20.86
N VAL A 342 17.84 -25.05 19.67
CA VAL A 342 16.87 -25.39 18.63
C VAL A 342 17.58 -26.09 17.48
N THR A 343 17.06 -27.26 17.08
CA THR A 343 17.59 -28.02 15.93
C THR A 343 16.59 -28.00 14.79
N VAL A 344 17.04 -27.72 13.56
CA VAL A 344 16.16 -27.62 12.38
C VAL A 344 16.70 -28.43 11.20
N SER A 345 15.83 -29.18 10.52
CA SER A 345 16.12 -29.85 9.25
C SER A 345 14.99 -29.70 8.23
N GLY A 346 15.32 -29.78 6.93
CA GLY A 346 14.37 -29.65 5.82
C GLY A 346 14.78 -28.62 4.78
N THR A 347 13.84 -27.79 4.31
CA THR A 347 14.08 -26.71 3.35
C THR A 347 13.38 -25.42 3.76
N VAL A 348 14.08 -24.29 3.63
CA VAL A 348 13.54 -22.93 3.76
C VAL A 348 13.90 -22.14 2.51
N SER A 349 12.92 -21.48 1.89
CA SER A 349 13.11 -20.59 0.75
C SER A 349 12.46 -19.22 0.99
N GLY A 350 13.13 -18.14 0.60
CA GLY A 350 12.56 -16.80 0.63
C GLY A 350 13.22 -15.80 -0.33
N GLY A 351 12.88 -14.53 -0.17
CA GLY A 351 13.42 -13.38 -0.90
C GLY A 351 14.63 -12.77 -0.16
N LEU A 352 14.42 -11.65 0.52
CA LEU A 352 15.43 -10.97 1.33
C LEU A 352 15.45 -11.51 2.77
N PHE A 353 16.64 -11.58 3.36
CA PHE A 353 16.88 -12.04 4.74
C PHE A 353 16.26 -13.41 5.04
N VAL A 354 16.92 -14.47 4.59
CA VAL A 354 16.51 -15.85 4.83
C VAL A 354 17.48 -16.50 5.81
N GLY A 355 16.97 -17.13 6.86
CA GLY A 355 17.79 -17.83 7.85
C GLY A 355 17.21 -19.18 8.22
N GLY A 356 17.99 -20.03 8.88
CA GLY A 356 17.49 -21.29 9.39
C GLY A 356 16.63 -21.13 10.63
N ILE A 357 17.08 -20.28 11.57
CA ILE A 357 16.35 -19.98 12.80
C ILE A 357 15.53 -18.70 12.65
N SER A 358 16.16 -17.61 12.20
CA SER A 358 15.47 -16.33 12.03
C SER A 358 15.79 -15.63 10.72
N GLY A 359 14.83 -14.97 10.09
CA GLY A 359 15.12 -14.10 8.94
C GLY A 359 16.01 -12.93 9.34
N ASN A 360 15.56 -12.18 10.34
CA ASN A 360 16.25 -11.02 10.91
C ASN A 360 16.38 -11.12 12.43
N ASN A 361 17.60 -10.97 12.95
CA ASN A 361 17.89 -11.08 14.37
C ASN A 361 18.27 -9.73 14.99
N TYR A 362 17.57 -9.39 16.07
CA TYR A 362 17.82 -8.30 17.00
C TYR A 362 18.10 -8.81 18.43
N GLY A 363 17.78 -10.07 18.72
CA GLY A 363 17.93 -10.70 20.02
C GLY A 363 19.12 -11.67 20.08
N SER A 364 18.94 -12.80 20.78
CA SER A 364 19.98 -13.82 20.97
C SER A 364 19.60 -15.16 20.33
N ILE A 365 20.57 -15.80 19.69
CA ILE A 365 20.47 -17.18 19.18
C ILE A 365 21.71 -17.94 19.63
N THR A 366 21.54 -18.94 20.49
CA THR A 366 22.65 -19.70 21.08
C THR A 366 22.42 -21.21 20.96
N THR A 367 23.50 -21.98 20.84
CA THR A 367 23.48 -23.46 20.86
C THR A 367 22.47 -24.12 19.91
N SER A 368 22.15 -23.50 18.77
CA SER A 368 21.19 -24.03 17.77
C SER A 368 21.90 -24.66 16.58
N ASP A 369 21.32 -25.72 16.01
CA ASP A 369 21.86 -26.45 14.86
C ASP A 369 20.88 -26.44 13.68
N VAL A 370 21.41 -26.16 12.50
CA VAL A 370 20.71 -26.03 11.22
C VAL A 370 21.45 -26.78 10.11
N SER A 371 22.40 -27.65 10.46
CA SER A 371 23.23 -28.40 9.53
C SER A 371 22.41 -29.35 8.62
N GLY A 372 21.21 -29.74 9.04
CA GLY A 372 20.27 -30.54 8.25
C GLY A 372 19.31 -29.71 7.36
N LEU A 373 19.51 -28.40 7.24
CA LEU A 373 18.61 -27.49 6.53
C LEU A 373 19.22 -27.01 5.21
N ASN A 374 18.43 -27.05 4.14
CA ASN A 374 18.73 -26.37 2.88
C ASN A 374 18.06 -24.99 2.85
N ILE A 375 18.85 -23.93 2.70
CA ILE A 375 18.35 -22.55 2.79
C ILE A 375 18.56 -21.85 1.45
N LYS A 376 17.46 -21.35 0.88
CA LYS A 376 17.42 -20.72 -0.44
C LYS A 376 16.95 -19.28 -0.34
N GLY A 377 17.60 -18.36 -1.02
CA GLY A 377 17.15 -16.98 -1.03
C GLY A 377 17.67 -16.14 -2.19
N LEU A 378 17.41 -14.83 -2.12
CA LEU A 378 17.94 -13.88 -3.08
C LEU A 378 19.26 -13.27 -2.59
N ASN A 379 19.25 -12.42 -1.56
CA ASN A 379 20.42 -11.58 -1.26
C ASN A 379 21.18 -11.99 -0.01
N ASN A 380 20.49 -12.05 1.14
CA ASN A 380 21.09 -12.26 2.45
C ASN A 380 20.59 -13.57 3.04
N ILE A 381 21.42 -14.60 2.98
CA ILE A 381 21.04 -15.96 3.36
C ILE A 381 21.99 -16.45 4.43
N GLY A 382 21.51 -16.64 5.65
CA GLY A 382 22.33 -17.14 6.76
C GLY A 382 22.03 -18.58 7.11
N SER A 383 23.02 -19.29 7.65
CA SER A 383 22.78 -20.58 8.28
C SER A 383 21.80 -20.42 9.44
N LEU A 384 22.07 -19.51 10.37
CA LEU A 384 21.15 -19.17 11.45
C LEU A 384 20.25 -18.00 11.04
N THR A 385 20.85 -16.91 10.52
CA THR A 385 20.12 -15.66 10.27
C THR A 385 20.56 -14.90 9.03
N GLY A 386 19.59 -14.47 8.22
CA GLY A 386 19.85 -13.66 7.03
C GLY A 386 20.37 -12.26 7.35
N GLY A 387 19.75 -11.57 8.31
CA GLY A 387 20.19 -10.26 8.81
C GLY A 387 20.56 -10.29 10.29
N VAL A 388 21.70 -9.69 10.63
CA VAL A 388 22.23 -9.57 11.99
C VAL A 388 22.32 -8.08 12.32
N ASN A 389 21.51 -7.62 13.27
CA ASN A 389 21.42 -6.21 13.62
C ASN A 389 22.27 -5.88 14.86
N SER A 390 22.57 -4.59 15.03
CA SER A 390 23.34 -4.07 16.17
C SER A 390 22.72 -4.50 17.50
N GLY A 391 23.54 -5.03 18.42
CA GLY A 391 23.11 -5.51 19.73
C GLY A 391 22.68 -6.98 19.79
N SER A 392 22.55 -7.65 18.64
CA SER A 392 22.24 -9.09 18.61
C SER A 392 23.44 -9.97 18.97
N THR A 393 23.19 -11.19 19.43
CA THR A 393 24.23 -12.19 19.77
C THR A 393 23.94 -13.53 19.09
N GLN A 394 24.96 -14.09 18.43
CA GLN A 394 24.90 -15.41 17.81
C GLN A 394 26.29 -15.95 17.49
N THR A 395 26.44 -17.27 17.52
CA THR A 395 27.70 -17.97 17.19
C THR A 395 27.52 -18.82 15.95
N SER A 396 28.58 -18.97 15.13
CA SER A 396 28.62 -19.90 13.98
C SER A 396 27.64 -19.60 12.83
N ASN A 397 27.22 -18.34 12.67
CA ASN A 397 26.44 -17.94 11.49
C ASN A 397 27.34 -17.77 10.27
N VAL A 398 27.02 -18.49 9.20
CA VAL A 398 27.62 -18.30 7.88
C VAL A 398 26.60 -17.58 7.03
N THR A 399 26.97 -16.46 6.40
CA THR A 399 26.05 -15.67 5.56
C THR A 399 26.54 -15.65 4.12
N LEU A 400 25.72 -16.17 3.22
CA LEU A 400 25.82 -15.98 1.78
C LEU A 400 25.18 -14.61 1.44
N LEU A 401 26.00 -13.65 1.02
CA LEU A 401 25.61 -12.28 0.72
C LEU A 401 25.91 -11.93 -0.74
N LEU A 402 24.88 -11.54 -1.49
CA LEU A 402 25.03 -10.96 -2.82
C LEU A 402 24.97 -9.43 -2.75
N PRO A 403 26.00 -8.71 -3.21
CA PRO A 403 25.99 -7.26 -3.23
C PRO A 403 25.00 -6.72 -4.28
N GLU A 404 24.57 -5.46 -4.14
CA GLU A 404 23.77 -4.77 -5.16
C GLU A 404 24.50 -4.65 -6.51
N THR A 405 25.83 -4.71 -6.49
CA THR A 405 26.68 -4.72 -7.67
C THR A 405 26.82 -6.10 -8.32
N PHE A 406 26.10 -7.13 -7.82
CA PHE A 406 26.14 -8.46 -8.43
C PHE A 406 25.66 -8.39 -9.89
N PRO A 407 26.41 -8.94 -10.87
CA PRO A 407 26.08 -8.78 -12.27
C PRO A 407 24.73 -9.39 -12.64
N THR A 408 23.83 -8.60 -13.23
CA THR A 408 22.60 -9.07 -13.86
C THR A 408 22.75 -9.28 -15.36
N GLU A 409 23.75 -8.63 -15.96
CA GLU A 409 24.07 -8.74 -17.39
C GLU A 409 25.60 -8.78 -17.56
N VAL A 410 26.08 -9.49 -18.58
CA VAL A 410 27.50 -9.56 -18.96
C VAL A 410 27.63 -9.32 -20.46
N TYR A 411 28.53 -8.43 -20.85
CA TYR A 411 28.70 -8.01 -22.25
C TYR A 411 30.10 -8.32 -22.80
N GLY A 412 30.26 -8.13 -24.11
CA GLY A 412 31.56 -8.15 -24.76
C GLY A 412 32.14 -9.55 -24.92
N ILE A 413 31.32 -10.61 -24.92
CA ILE A 413 31.82 -11.98 -25.03
C ILE A 413 32.10 -12.31 -26.51
N ALA A 414 33.30 -12.01 -27.00
CA ALA A 414 33.71 -12.29 -28.38
C ALA A 414 34.26 -13.73 -28.57
N SER A 415 34.90 -14.25 -27.53
CA SER A 415 35.55 -15.56 -27.46
C SER A 415 35.50 -16.06 -26.01
N ALA A 416 36.18 -17.18 -25.72
CA ALA A 416 36.29 -17.68 -24.34
C ALA A 416 36.77 -16.57 -23.39
N LYS A 417 35.92 -16.22 -22.42
CA LYS A 417 36.15 -15.13 -21.46
C LYS A 417 35.75 -15.58 -20.06
N THR A 418 36.60 -15.30 -19.08
CA THR A 418 36.28 -15.50 -17.66
C THR A 418 35.52 -14.28 -17.14
N ALA A 419 34.35 -14.49 -16.53
CA ALA A 419 33.52 -13.46 -15.92
C ALA A 419 33.45 -13.65 -14.39
N ASP A 420 33.53 -12.55 -13.66
CA ASP A 420 33.49 -12.53 -12.19
C ASP A 420 32.04 -12.41 -11.68
N PHE A 421 31.72 -13.15 -10.63
CA PHE A 421 30.42 -13.14 -9.94
C PHE A 421 30.66 -13.08 -8.43
N THR A 422 31.18 -11.95 -7.95
CA THR A 422 31.63 -11.82 -6.55
C THR A 422 30.45 -11.83 -5.55
N PHE A 423 30.56 -12.63 -4.50
CA PHE A 423 29.65 -12.69 -3.35
C PHE A 423 30.42 -13.07 -2.07
N ALA A 424 29.83 -12.86 -0.89
CA ALA A 424 30.44 -13.32 0.36
C ALA A 424 29.80 -14.65 0.83
N PRO A 425 30.54 -15.54 1.49
CA PRO A 425 31.99 -15.49 1.70
C PRO A 425 32.77 -15.80 0.42
N SER A 426 34.01 -15.33 0.32
CA SER A 426 34.87 -15.47 -0.87
C SER A 426 35.20 -16.92 -1.24
N ASP A 427 35.02 -17.86 -0.30
CA ASP A 427 35.25 -19.29 -0.46
C ASP A 427 33.98 -20.08 -0.86
N GLY A 428 32.88 -19.39 -1.18
CA GLY A 428 31.69 -20.00 -1.76
C GLY A 428 31.87 -20.37 -3.24
N THR A 429 31.03 -21.27 -3.74
CA THR A 429 31.12 -21.86 -5.09
C THR A 429 29.98 -21.44 -6.00
N ILE A 430 30.16 -21.55 -7.31
CA ILE A 430 29.11 -21.32 -8.30
C ILE A 430 28.79 -22.62 -9.02
N ALA A 431 27.51 -22.92 -9.18
CA ALA A 431 27.00 -23.97 -10.04
C ALA A 431 26.21 -23.37 -11.20
N VAL A 432 26.36 -23.91 -12.41
CA VAL A 432 25.55 -23.56 -13.57
C VAL A 432 24.33 -24.46 -13.59
N LEU A 433 23.13 -23.87 -13.60
CA LEU A 433 21.86 -24.60 -13.61
C LEU A 433 21.33 -24.77 -15.02
N THR A 434 21.30 -23.70 -15.81
CA THR A 434 20.86 -23.70 -17.21
C THR A 434 21.72 -22.76 -18.03
N THR A 435 22.01 -23.13 -19.28
CA THR A 435 22.76 -22.32 -20.23
C THR A 435 21.92 -22.03 -21.47
N PRO A 436 21.99 -20.82 -22.05
CA PRO A 436 21.33 -20.56 -23.31
C PRO A 436 21.98 -21.36 -24.45
N ALA A 437 21.22 -21.63 -25.50
CA ALA A 437 21.72 -22.31 -26.69
C ALA A 437 22.95 -21.58 -27.26
N LEU A 438 23.91 -22.34 -27.79
CA LEU A 438 25.16 -21.81 -28.36
C LEU A 438 26.07 -21.07 -27.36
N LEU A 439 25.86 -21.20 -26.05
CA LEU A 439 26.80 -20.75 -25.02
C LEU A 439 27.20 -21.93 -24.15
N THR A 440 28.49 -22.06 -23.88
CA THR A 440 29.00 -22.94 -22.81
C THR A 440 29.43 -22.08 -21.63
N ALA A 441 29.06 -22.52 -20.41
CA ALA A 441 29.44 -21.87 -19.18
C ALA A 441 29.98 -22.92 -18.19
N SER A 442 31.17 -22.70 -17.64
CA SER A 442 31.84 -23.64 -16.74
C SER A 442 32.35 -22.93 -15.50
N PRO A 443 32.06 -23.41 -14.27
CA PRO A 443 32.66 -22.86 -13.07
C PRO A 443 34.18 -23.00 -13.07
N VAL A 444 34.86 -21.96 -12.59
CA VAL A 444 36.29 -22.02 -12.30
C VAL A 444 36.46 -22.60 -10.89
N ALA A 445 37.18 -23.72 -10.78
CA ALA A 445 37.34 -24.42 -9.51
C ALA A 445 37.91 -23.50 -8.41
N GLY A 446 37.24 -23.47 -7.25
CA GLY A 446 37.63 -22.67 -6.09
C GLY A 446 37.51 -21.15 -6.26
N GLN A 447 36.87 -20.68 -7.32
CA GLN A 447 36.72 -19.25 -7.61
C GLN A 447 35.26 -18.88 -7.88
N GLN A 448 34.92 -17.63 -7.59
CA GLN A 448 33.62 -17.04 -7.90
C GLN A 448 33.58 -16.52 -9.34
N LYS A 449 33.92 -17.38 -10.30
CA LYS A 449 34.05 -17.05 -11.72
C LYS A 449 33.48 -18.13 -12.62
N LEU A 450 33.01 -17.72 -13.80
CA LEU A 450 32.61 -18.63 -14.87
C LEU A 450 33.45 -18.39 -16.12
N ASN A 451 33.91 -19.47 -16.76
CA ASN A 451 34.39 -19.43 -18.13
C ASN A 451 33.18 -19.48 -19.07
N LEU A 452 33.01 -18.42 -19.87
CA LEU A 452 31.94 -18.28 -20.85
C LEU A 452 32.55 -18.41 -22.25
N THR A 453 32.11 -19.39 -23.03
CA THR A 453 32.59 -19.59 -24.41
C THR A 453 31.40 -19.61 -25.36
N PRO A 454 31.22 -18.56 -26.18
CA PRO A 454 30.16 -18.49 -27.17
C PRO A 454 30.50 -19.38 -28.37
N GLN A 455 29.49 -20.02 -28.95
CA GLN A 455 29.57 -20.71 -30.23
C GLN A 455 29.13 -19.78 -31.36
N ALA A 456 29.47 -20.13 -32.61
CA ALA A 456 29.10 -19.34 -33.77
C ALA A 456 27.57 -19.10 -33.82
N GLY A 457 27.18 -17.84 -34.01
CA GLY A 457 25.76 -17.43 -34.07
C GLY A 457 25.11 -17.15 -32.71
N PHE A 458 25.78 -17.36 -31.57
CA PHE A 458 25.28 -16.89 -30.28
C PHE A 458 25.19 -15.36 -30.29
N LEU A 459 24.04 -14.79 -29.94
CA LEU A 459 23.80 -13.34 -29.87
C LEU A 459 23.66 -12.87 -28.42
N SER A 460 22.66 -13.42 -27.72
CA SER A 460 22.45 -13.23 -26.29
C SER A 460 21.59 -14.34 -25.70
N GLY A 461 21.55 -14.46 -24.37
CA GLY A 461 20.65 -15.40 -23.69
C GLY A 461 20.79 -15.41 -22.17
N ASP A 462 19.79 -15.98 -21.50
CA ASP A 462 19.70 -16.05 -20.05
C ASP A 462 20.45 -17.28 -19.51
N LEU A 463 21.40 -17.04 -18.59
CA LEU A 463 22.20 -18.04 -17.88
C LEU A 463 21.72 -18.11 -16.42
N GLN A 464 21.26 -19.28 -15.95
CA GLN A 464 20.92 -19.46 -14.53
C GLN A 464 22.08 -20.07 -13.76
N ILE A 465 22.45 -19.42 -12.66
CA ILE A 465 23.55 -19.81 -11.78
C ILE A 465 23.08 -19.90 -10.34
N SER A 466 23.71 -20.79 -9.57
CA SER A 466 23.52 -20.93 -8.13
C SER A 466 24.81 -20.61 -7.41
N MET A 467 24.80 -19.58 -6.57
CA MET A 467 25.89 -19.26 -5.64
C MET A 467 25.65 -20.05 -4.36
N GLN A 468 26.68 -20.73 -3.85
CA GLN A 468 26.54 -21.73 -2.80
C GLN A 468 27.60 -21.58 -1.72
N LYS A 469 27.21 -21.84 -0.49
CA LYS A 469 28.12 -22.06 0.63
C LYS A 469 27.47 -23.05 1.59
N ASN A 470 28.07 -24.22 1.78
CA ASN A 470 27.45 -25.33 2.52
C ASN A 470 26.03 -25.57 1.96
N ASN A 471 25.00 -25.60 2.81
CA ASN A 471 23.60 -25.78 2.41
C ASN A 471 22.88 -24.46 2.06
N LEU A 472 23.60 -23.34 1.95
CA LEU A 472 23.06 -22.04 1.56
C LEU A 472 23.15 -21.90 0.05
N SER A 473 22.08 -21.44 -0.60
CA SER A 473 22.10 -21.19 -2.04
C SER A 473 21.27 -19.98 -2.47
N ALA A 474 21.82 -19.17 -3.36
CA ALA A 474 21.11 -18.11 -4.06
C ALA A 474 21.07 -18.45 -5.55
N ILE A 475 19.91 -18.27 -6.20
CA ILE A 475 19.78 -18.46 -7.65
C ILE A 475 19.67 -17.09 -8.32
N ARG A 476 20.36 -16.92 -9.46
CA ARG A 476 20.26 -15.74 -10.31
C ARG A 476 20.15 -16.12 -11.77
N THR A 477 19.36 -15.35 -12.50
CA THR A 477 19.38 -15.30 -13.96
C THR A 477 20.26 -14.12 -14.37
N VAL A 478 21.26 -14.38 -15.21
CA VAL A 478 22.20 -13.38 -15.72
C VAL A 478 22.12 -13.39 -17.24
N LYS A 479 21.88 -12.24 -17.86
CA LYS A 479 21.80 -12.14 -19.32
C LYS A 479 23.17 -11.94 -19.94
N ILE A 480 23.55 -12.83 -20.85
CA ILE A 480 24.86 -12.80 -21.50
C ILE A 480 24.72 -12.24 -22.91
N PHE A 481 25.61 -11.34 -23.31
CA PHE A 481 25.67 -10.74 -24.66
C PHE A 481 27.02 -11.03 -25.31
N SER A 482 26.96 -11.60 -26.52
CA SER A 482 28.13 -11.84 -27.35
C SER A 482 28.59 -10.57 -28.07
N LYS A 483 29.89 -10.42 -28.30
CA LYS A 483 30.42 -9.39 -29.20
C LYS A 483 30.65 -10.00 -30.58
N GLN A 484 29.86 -9.57 -31.56
CA GLN A 484 29.98 -10.05 -32.93
C GLN A 484 31.26 -9.51 -33.59
N ALA A 485 31.91 -10.35 -34.41
CA ALA A 485 33.12 -9.97 -35.13
C ALA A 485 32.85 -8.76 -36.05
N GLY A 486 33.71 -7.75 -35.99
CA GLY A 486 33.56 -6.50 -36.76
C GLY A 486 32.49 -5.54 -36.24
N SER A 487 31.75 -5.89 -35.19
CA SER A 487 30.76 -4.99 -34.59
C SER A 487 31.42 -3.93 -33.69
N PHE A 488 30.94 -2.70 -33.81
CA PHE A 488 31.28 -1.60 -32.89
C PHE A 488 30.69 -1.82 -31.50
N PHE A 489 29.57 -2.54 -31.41
CA PHE A 489 28.84 -2.78 -30.17
C PHE A 489 29.47 -3.93 -29.37
N ASP A 490 29.28 -3.92 -28.05
CA ASP A 490 29.71 -5.00 -27.16
C ASP A 490 28.70 -6.15 -27.07
N GLY A 491 27.60 -6.02 -27.80
CA GLY A 491 26.68 -7.09 -28.13
C GLY A 491 25.33 -6.59 -28.58
N GLY A 492 24.38 -7.51 -28.72
CA GLY A 492 23.04 -7.23 -29.22
C GLY A 492 22.92 -7.28 -30.75
N ASP A 493 21.69 -7.29 -31.21
CA ASP A 493 21.29 -7.23 -32.63
C ASP A 493 20.39 -6.01 -32.93
N GLY A 494 20.19 -5.14 -31.95
CA GLY A 494 19.35 -3.95 -32.04
C GLY A 494 17.85 -4.21 -31.90
N SER A 495 17.43 -5.46 -31.66
CA SER A 495 16.06 -5.79 -31.28
C SER A 495 15.73 -5.32 -29.86
N VAL A 496 14.45 -5.29 -29.51
CA VAL A 496 13.99 -4.90 -28.17
C VAL A 496 14.52 -5.86 -27.09
N VAL A 497 14.60 -7.16 -27.41
CA VAL A 497 15.07 -8.19 -26.47
C VAL A 497 16.60 -8.26 -26.39
N SER A 498 17.31 -7.71 -27.38
CA SER A 498 18.77 -7.77 -27.48
C SER A 498 19.31 -6.45 -28.07
N PRO A 499 19.17 -5.33 -27.35
CA PRO A 499 19.58 -4.02 -27.84
C PRO A 499 21.09 -3.97 -28.06
N TYR A 500 21.54 -3.13 -28.99
CA TYR A 500 22.96 -2.90 -29.19
C TYR A 500 23.60 -2.27 -27.96
N ILE A 501 24.67 -2.89 -27.46
CA ILE A 501 25.35 -2.48 -26.23
C ILE A 501 26.49 -1.50 -26.54
N ILE A 502 26.41 -0.31 -25.95
CA ILE A 502 27.34 0.81 -26.15
C ILE A 502 28.17 1.02 -24.89
N SER A 503 29.49 0.84 -25.00
CA SER A 503 30.43 1.02 -23.88
C SER A 503 31.48 2.12 -24.14
N ASN A 504 31.52 2.69 -25.34
CA ASN A 504 32.56 3.62 -25.76
C ASN A 504 32.05 4.61 -26.82
N GLU A 505 32.85 5.64 -27.09
CA GLU A 505 32.53 6.72 -28.05
C GLU A 505 32.26 6.18 -29.46
N SER A 506 33.08 5.26 -29.99
CA SER A 506 32.92 4.76 -31.36
C SER A 506 31.60 3.99 -31.56
N ALA A 507 31.18 3.22 -30.56
CA ALA A 507 29.89 2.54 -30.58
C ALA A 507 28.72 3.54 -30.56
N LEU A 508 28.82 4.62 -29.76
CA LEU A 508 27.80 5.67 -29.70
C LEU A 508 27.72 6.46 -30.99
N ASP A 509 28.87 6.78 -31.58
CA ASP A 509 29.01 7.45 -32.87
C ASP A 509 28.30 6.67 -33.99
N TYR A 510 28.41 5.33 -33.96
CA TYR A 510 27.83 4.46 -34.99
C TYR A 510 26.30 4.42 -35.02
N VAL A 511 25.61 4.83 -33.95
CA VAL A 511 24.14 4.86 -33.85
C VAL A 511 23.49 5.61 -35.02
N ARG A 512 24.17 6.64 -35.56
CA ARG A 512 23.66 7.46 -36.67
C ARG A 512 23.45 6.69 -37.97
N ASN A 513 24.04 5.50 -38.12
CA ASN A 513 23.89 4.68 -39.32
C ASN A 513 22.56 3.90 -39.34
N ASP A 514 21.91 3.71 -38.17
CA ASP A 514 20.59 3.08 -38.11
C ASP A 514 19.80 3.52 -36.86
N GLY A 515 19.11 4.65 -36.97
CA GLY A 515 18.28 5.20 -35.90
C GLY A 515 17.00 4.41 -35.59
N THR A 516 16.73 3.30 -36.28
CA THR A 516 15.52 2.47 -36.07
C THR A 516 15.69 1.40 -35.00
N LYS A 517 16.93 1.17 -34.55
CA LYS A 517 17.30 0.09 -33.63
C LYS A 517 17.26 0.52 -32.16
N ASN A 518 17.35 -0.46 -31.28
CA ASN A 518 17.40 -0.26 -29.84
C ASN A 518 18.83 -0.35 -29.33
N TYR A 519 19.19 0.55 -28.43
CA TYR A 519 20.53 0.80 -27.94
C TYR A 519 20.52 0.95 -26.42
N LYS A 520 21.56 0.42 -25.76
CA LYS A 520 21.77 0.55 -24.32
C LYS A 520 23.20 0.97 -24.02
N ILE A 521 23.37 2.08 -23.32
CA ILE A 521 24.67 2.51 -22.80
C ILE A 521 24.95 1.77 -21.49
N VAL A 522 26.16 1.21 -21.37
CA VAL A 522 26.57 0.40 -20.21
C VAL A 522 27.85 0.91 -19.53
N ALA A 523 28.34 2.07 -19.95
CA ALA A 523 29.49 2.75 -19.37
C ALA A 523 29.40 4.26 -19.58
N ASN A 524 30.10 5.05 -18.76
CA ASN A 524 30.26 6.48 -19.01
C ASN A 524 31.06 6.68 -20.31
N ILE A 525 30.65 7.63 -21.14
CA ILE A 525 31.25 7.92 -22.44
C ILE A 525 31.72 9.37 -22.45
N THR A 526 32.98 9.58 -22.79
CA THR A 526 33.53 10.91 -23.05
C THR A 526 33.69 11.09 -24.55
N LEU A 527 33.01 12.08 -25.10
CA LEU A 527 33.14 12.49 -26.49
C LEU A 527 34.37 13.37 -26.65
N THR A 528 35.16 13.10 -27.68
CA THR A 528 36.43 13.76 -27.97
C THR A 528 36.39 14.61 -29.25
N LYS A 529 35.35 14.43 -30.07
CA LYS A 529 35.14 15.11 -31.34
C LYS A 529 33.91 16.01 -31.29
N VAL A 530 33.87 17.01 -32.17
CA VAL A 530 32.63 17.75 -32.45
C VAL A 530 31.60 16.74 -32.94
N TRP A 531 30.47 16.68 -32.25
CA TRP A 531 29.44 15.69 -32.49
C TRP A 531 28.72 15.97 -33.82
N THR A 532 28.59 14.92 -34.63
CA THR A 532 27.73 14.95 -35.81
C THR A 532 26.35 14.38 -35.42
N PRO A 533 25.28 15.19 -35.56
CA PRO A 533 23.92 14.81 -35.19
C PRO A 533 23.46 13.49 -35.82
N ILE A 534 22.71 12.70 -35.06
CA ILE A 534 21.96 11.55 -35.61
C ILE A 534 20.79 12.10 -36.45
N PRO A 535 20.68 11.82 -37.76
CA PRO A 535 19.69 12.48 -38.63
C PRO A 535 18.22 12.23 -38.22
N ALA A 536 17.89 11.00 -37.87
CA ALA A 536 16.56 10.62 -37.41
C ALA A 536 16.67 9.43 -36.45
N PHE A 537 15.80 9.39 -35.44
CA PHE A 537 15.79 8.31 -34.45
C PHE A 537 14.35 7.90 -34.13
N SER A 538 14.03 6.62 -34.34
CA SER A 538 12.72 6.02 -34.08
C SER A 538 12.78 4.81 -33.15
N GLY A 539 13.98 4.32 -32.83
CA GLY A 539 14.19 3.23 -31.89
C GLY A 539 14.21 3.68 -30.42
N THR A 540 14.96 2.95 -29.59
CA THR A 540 15.14 3.28 -28.16
C THR A 540 16.62 3.50 -27.84
N LEU A 541 16.96 4.61 -27.21
CA LEU A 541 18.27 4.85 -26.61
C LEU A 541 18.11 4.89 -25.08
N ASP A 542 18.45 3.79 -24.42
CA ASP A 542 18.51 3.69 -22.97
C ASP A 542 19.93 4.03 -22.49
N GLY A 543 20.08 5.14 -21.80
CA GLY A 543 21.37 5.59 -21.27
C GLY A 543 21.90 4.76 -20.11
N GLY A 544 21.11 3.82 -19.55
CA GLY A 544 21.54 2.96 -18.45
C GLY A 544 21.94 3.73 -17.19
N LYS A 545 21.50 5.00 -17.06
CA LYS A 545 21.92 5.99 -16.06
C LYS A 545 23.35 6.47 -16.17
N PHE A 546 24.05 6.17 -17.26
CA PHE A 546 25.42 6.59 -17.50
C PHE A 546 25.51 8.03 -18.02
N LYS A 547 26.74 8.55 -17.95
CA LYS A 547 27.09 9.92 -18.34
C LYS A 547 27.66 9.94 -19.76
N VAL A 548 27.25 10.94 -20.52
CA VAL A 548 27.90 11.38 -21.76
C VAL A 548 28.47 12.77 -21.52
N THR A 549 29.79 12.90 -21.57
CA THR A 549 30.51 14.17 -21.32
C THR A 549 31.23 14.65 -22.57
N GLY A 550 31.56 15.95 -22.64
CA GLY A 550 32.32 16.50 -23.75
C GLY A 550 31.51 16.66 -25.05
N LEU A 551 30.18 16.70 -24.94
CA LEU A 551 29.31 16.95 -26.08
C LEU A 551 29.49 18.39 -26.56
N THR A 552 30.23 18.56 -27.66
CA THR A 552 30.35 19.82 -28.39
C THR A 552 29.61 19.71 -29.73
N ILE A 553 28.71 20.65 -30.00
CA ILE A 553 27.98 20.74 -31.27
C ILE A 553 28.18 22.15 -31.82
N ASN A 554 28.57 22.27 -33.09
CA ASN A 554 28.65 23.54 -33.82
C ASN A 554 27.66 23.50 -34.99
N SER A 555 26.38 23.69 -34.68
CA SER A 555 25.32 23.49 -35.68
C SER A 555 25.15 24.71 -36.59
N THR A 556 25.07 24.44 -37.89
CA THR A 556 24.60 25.40 -38.91
C THR A 556 23.31 24.93 -39.59
N LEU A 557 22.74 23.81 -39.16
CA LEU A 557 21.58 23.16 -39.79
C LEU A 557 20.31 23.41 -38.97
N ALA A 558 19.16 23.50 -39.64
CA ALA A 558 17.90 23.69 -38.94
C ALA A 558 17.49 22.45 -38.13
N ASN A 559 16.96 22.69 -36.92
CA ASN A 559 16.42 21.70 -35.99
C ASN A 559 17.47 20.66 -35.61
N ASP A 560 18.54 21.11 -34.99
CA ASP A 560 19.69 20.26 -34.69
C ASP A 560 19.89 19.97 -33.19
N GLY A 561 20.72 18.96 -32.88
CA GLY A 561 20.98 18.47 -31.53
C GLY A 561 21.88 17.24 -31.51
N PHE A 562 21.94 16.53 -30.38
CA PHE A 562 22.53 15.18 -30.34
C PHE A 562 21.85 14.27 -31.37
N ILE A 563 20.53 14.37 -31.45
CA ILE A 563 19.66 13.82 -32.50
C ILE A 563 18.95 15.00 -33.19
N ASN A 564 18.82 14.97 -34.51
CA ASN A 564 18.09 16.00 -35.24
C ASN A 564 16.58 15.82 -35.03
N THR A 565 15.99 14.71 -35.50
CA THR A 565 14.56 14.40 -35.31
C THR A 565 14.34 13.11 -34.55
N ASN A 566 13.57 13.17 -33.45
CA ASN A 566 13.19 12.00 -32.65
C ASN A 566 11.70 11.68 -32.79
N THR A 567 11.39 10.44 -33.13
CA THR A 567 10.06 9.82 -33.03
C THR A 567 10.06 8.60 -32.10
N GLY A 568 11.23 8.21 -31.61
CA GLY A 568 11.45 7.08 -30.70
C GLY A 568 11.55 7.49 -29.23
N THR A 569 12.28 6.69 -28.45
CA THR A 569 12.47 6.91 -26.99
C THR A 569 13.93 7.17 -26.65
N ILE A 570 14.19 8.24 -25.90
CA ILE A 570 15.50 8.57 -25.31
C ILE A 570 15.31 8.64 -23.81
N LYS A 571 16.03 7.82 -23.04
CA LYS A 571 15.83 7.80 -21.58
C LYS A 571 17.06 7.49 -20.76
N ASP A 572 17.00 7.85 -19.49
CA ASP A 572 17.95 7.43 -18.45
C ASP A 572 19.41 7.82 -18.79
N ILE A 573 19.64 9.03 -19.30
CA ILE A 573 20.96 9.50 -19.77
C ILE A 573 21.33 10.87 -19.19
N GLN A 574 22.61 11.06 -18.86
CA GLN A 574 23.13 12.33 -18.33
C GLN A 574 24.10 12.97 -19.35
N PHE A 575 23.71 14.06 -20.01
CA PHE A 575 24.61 14.88 -20.83
C PHE A 575 25.25 15.96 -19.94
N LEU A 576 26.50 15.77 -19.55
CA LEU A 576 27.18 16.66 -18.60
C LEU A 576 28.25 17.52 -19.27
N ASN A 577 28.31 18.79 -18.87
CA ASN A 577 29.26 19.79 -19.36
C ASN A 577 29.24 19.93 -20.89
N VAL A 578 28.04 20.09 -21.46
CA VAL A 578 27.88 20.37 -22.89
C VAL A 578 28.40 21.77 -23.23
N ASP A 579 28.98 21.93 -24.41
CA ASP A 579 29.37 23.23 -24.98
C ASP A 579 28.84 23.31 -26.42
N CYS A 580 27.61 23.80 -26.56
CA CYS A 580 26.92 23.82 -27.85
C CYS A 580 26.84 25.24 -28.41
N LYS A 581 27.14 25.37 -29.70
CA LYS A 581 27.00 26.61 -30.48
C LYS A 581 26.10 26.34 -31.67
N THR A 582 25.15 27.23 -31.93
CA THR A 582 24.18 27.06 -33.02
C THR A 582 23.88 28.35 -33.76
N GLY A 583 23.84 28.27 -35.08
CA GLY A 583 23.33 29.31 -35.98
C GLY A 583 21.88 29.11 -36.42
N ALA A 584 21.21 28.05 -35.95
CA ALA A 584 19.85 27.68 -36.37
C ALA A 584 19.01 27.09 -35.21
N ALA A 585 17.80 26.61 -35.51
CA ALA A 585 16.91 26.01 -34.51
C ALA A 585 17.57 24.82 -33.80
N PHE A 586 17.53 24.76 -32.47
CA PHE A 586 18.38 23.82 -31.71
C PHE A 586 17.80 23.34 -30.38
N GLY A 587 18.11 22.10 -30.02
CA GLY A 587 18.06 21.60 -28.65
C GLY A 587 19.16 20.58 -28.37
N VAL A 588 19.68 20.53 -27.14
CA VAL A 588 20.88 19.72 -26.84
C VAL A 588 20.64 18.23 -27.11
N VAL A 589 19.48 17.70 -26.71
CA VAL A 589 19.15 16.28 -26.90
C VAL A 589 18.54 16.05 -28.27
N THR A 590 17.55 16.86 -28.63
CA THR A 590 16.89 16.78 -29.94
C THR A 590 16.72 18.15 -30.57
N GLY A 591 16.87 18.26 -31.88
CA GLY A 591 16.38 19.44 -32.58
C GLY A 591 14.86 19.52 -32.58
N LYS A 592 14.21 18.41 -32.96
CA LYS A 592 12.76 18.24 -32.98
C LYS A 592 12.36 16.89 -32.38
N ASN A 593 11.47 16.93 -31.39
CA ASN A 593 10.79 15.75 -30.84
C ASN A 593 9.38 15.66 -31.44
N ALA A 594 9.17 14.78 -32.41
CA ALA A 594 7.95 14.64 -33.20
C ALA A 594 7.22 13.35 -32.85
N GLY A 595 6.45 13.35 -31.76
CA GLY A 595 5.77 12.16 -31.25
C GLY A 595 6.65 11.20 -30.43
N GLY A 596 7.95 11.48 -30.31
CA GLY A 596 8.86 10.70 -29.48
C GLY A 596 8.79 11.03 -27.99
N THR A 597 9.43 10.19 -27.17
CA THR A 597 9.54 10.35 -25.72
C THR A 597 10.98 10.65 -25.31
N ILE A 598 11.18 11.72 -24.54
CA ILE A 598 12.43 12.03 -23.85
C ILE A 598 12.14 11.97 -22.34
N GLN A 599 12.76 11.02 -21.64
CA GLN A 599 12.43 10.74 -20.25
C GLN A 599 13.65 10.61 -19.37
N ASN A 600 13.63 11.18 -18.16
CA ASN A 600 14.71 10.99 -17.20
C ASN A 600 16.07 11.36 -17.80
N VAL A 601 16.17 12.56 -18.36
CA VAL A 601 17.39 13.09 -18.99
C VAL A 601 17.89 14.29 -18.21
N VAL A 602 19.19 14.29 -17.91
CA VAL A 602 19.88 15.41 -17.26
C VAL A 602 20.78 16.09 -18.28
N VAL A 603 20.71 17.42 -18.41
CA VAL A 603 21.59 18.20 -19.27
C VAL A 603 22.23 19.35 -18.49
N THR A 604 23.55 19.46 -18.53
CA THR A 604 24.28 20.57 -17.91
C THR A 604 25.35 21.15 -18.83
N GLY A 605 25.67 22.43 -18.67
CA GLY A 605 26.71 23.11 -19.47
C GLY A 605 26.25 24.45 -20.04
N ALA A 606 26.67 24.74 -21.27
CA ALA A 606 26.40 26.02 -21.93
C ALA A 606 25.87 25.83 -23.36
N VAL A 607 24.98 26.74 -23.76
CA VAL A 607 24.43 26.81 -25.12
C VAL A 607 24.48 28.25 -25.61
N LEU A 608 25.19 28.49 -26.70
CA LEU A 608 25.28 29.79 -27.38
C LEU A 608 24.55 29.72 -28.73
N SER A 609 23.48 30.48 -28.86
CA SER A 609 22.72 30.62 -30.11
C SER A 609 22.95 31.98 -30.73
N THR A 610 23.60 32.01 -31.90
CA THR A 610 23.69 33.19 -32.78
C THR A 610 22.56 33.22 -33.81
N ASN A 611 21.61 32.27 -33.73
CA ASN A 611 20.43 32.23 -34.59
C ASN A 611 19.53 33.46 -34.36
N THR A 612 19.03 34.06 -35.43
CA THR A 612 18.01 35.12 -35.41
C THR A 612 16.60 34.60 -35.69
N GLY A 613 16.48 33.37 -36.18
CA GLY A 613 15.23 32.61 -36.28
C GLY A 613 14.78 32.05 -34.94
N ASP A 614 13.53 31.61 -34.84
CA ASP A 614 12.80 31.69 -33.57
C ASP A 614 13.03 30.57 -32.52
N LEU A 615 13.79 29.49 -32.73
CA LEU A 615 13.67 28.28 -31.86
C LEU A 615 14.94 27.88 -31.10
N LEU A 616 14.88 27.85 -29.76
CA LEU A 616 15.95 27.31 -28.92
C LEU A 616 15.39 26.63 -27.66
N GLY A 617 15.83 25.40 -27.35
CA GLY A 617 15.52 24.78 -26.06
C GLY A 617 16.69 24.03 -25.41
N GLY A 618 16.66 23.92 -24.09
CA GLY A 618 17.70 23.18 -23.35
C GLY A 618 17.70 21.67 -23.60
N ILE A 619 16.53 21.07 -23.84
CA ILE A 619 16.37 19.67 -24.24
C ILE A 619 16.04 19.57 -25.73
N THR A 620 14.97 20.26 -26.16
CA THR A 620 14.51 20.24 -27.55
C THR A 620 14.27 21.63 -28.14
N GLY A 621 14.58 21.83 -29.42
CA GLY A 621 14.16 23.05 -30.12
C GLY A 621 12.63 23.10 -30.28
N GLU A 622 12.05 22.01 -30.78
CA GLU A 622 10.61 21.84 -30.96
C GLU A 622 10.09 20.52 -30.36
N ILE A 623 8.88 20.54 -29.79
CA ILE A 623 8.09 19.36 -29.44
C ILE A 623 6.73 19.41 -30.16
N SER A 624 6.31 18.29 -30.75
CA SER A 624 5.13 18.23 -31.62
C SER A 624 4.52 16.84 -31.68
N ALA A 625 3.35 16.72 -32.32
CA ALA A 625 2.71 15.45 -32.71
C ALA A 625 2.53 14.44 -31.57
N GLY A 626 2.16 14.90 -30.37
CA GLY A 626 1.99 14.04 -29.19
C GLY A 626 3.31 13.65 -28.50
N GLY A 627 4.40 14.34 -28.82
CA GLY A 627 5.69 14.12 -28.17
C GLY A 627 5.64 14.40 -26.67
N LYS A 628 6.47 13.68 -25.91
CA LYS A 628 6.57 13.78 -24.46
C LYS A 628 7.99 14.10 -24.01
N ILE A 629 8.13 15.12 -23.15
CA ILE A 629 9.35 15.38 -22.38
C ILE A 629 8.99 15.30 -20.92
N THR A 630 9.51 14.30 -20.21
CA THR A 630 9.10 14.06 -18.82
C THR A 630 10.27 13.73 -17.92
N GLN A 631 10.21 14.16 -16.67
CA GLN A 631 11.27 13.87 -15.69
C GLN A 631 12.62 14.35 -16.21
N CYS A 632 12.72 15.53 -16.82
CA CYS A 632 13.99 16.04 -17.36
C CYS A 632 14.53 17.18 -16.50
N TYR A 633 15.85 17.26 -16.37
CA TYR A 633 16.53 18.29 -15.61
C TYR A 633 17.51 19.04 -16.51
N THR A 634 17.46 20.37 -16.51
CA THR A 634 18.47 21.21 -17.17
C THR A 634 19.13 22.17 -16.19
N ASN A 635 20.46 22.25 -16.22
CA ASN A 635 21.24 23.31 -15.58
C ASN A 635 22.16 23.94 -16.63
N LEU A 636 21.64 24.97 -17.33
CA LEU A 636 22.26 25.51 -18.53
C LEU A 636 22.50 27.01 -18.41
N ASN A 637 23.67 27.44 -18.90
CA ASN A 637 23.93 28.84 -19.23
C ASN A 637 23.65 29.04 -20.73
N MET A 638 22.52 29.65 -21.04
CA MET A 638 22.02 29.86 -22.39
C MET A 638 22.13 31.34 -22.77
N SER A 639 22.76 31.64 -23.90
CA SER A 639 22.75 32.98 -24.51
C SER A 639 22.15 32.90 -25.90
N ALA A 640 21.12 33.71 -26.18
CA ALA A 640 20.33 33.58 -27.40
C ALA A 640 19.95 34.93 -28.04
N SER A 641 20.11 35.00 -29.36
CA SER A 641 19.63 36.11 -30.21
C SER A 641 18.30 35.81 -30.92
N CYS A 642 17.58 34.76 -30.48
CA CYS A 642 16.30 34.30 -31.05
C CYS A 642 15.11 34.55 -30.13
N GLY A 643 13.89 34.40 -30.68
CA GLY A 643 12.68 34.87 -30.01
C GLY A 643 11.72 33.86 -29.38
N MET A 644 11.97 32.56 -29.46
CA MET A 644 11.25 31.53 -28.69
C MET A 644 12.26 30.62 -28.00
N VAL A 645 12.47 30.88 -26.71
CA VAL A 645 13.52 30.22 -25.93
C VAL A 645 12.92 29.58 -24.69
N GLY A 646 13.23 28.30 -24.47
CA GLY A 646 12.84 27.59 -23.26
C GLY A 646 14.01 26.86 -22.60
N GLY A 647 14.06 26.86 -21.26
CA GLY A 647 15.05 26.04 -20.55
C GLY A 647 14.88 24.53 -20.79
N ILE A 648 13.70 24.08 -21.24
CA ILE A 648 13.44 22.70 -21.71
C ILE A 648 13.14 22.67 -23.21
N ALA A 649 12.15 23.43 -23.68
CA ALA A 649 11.70 23.41 -25.07
C ALA A 649 11.51 24.82 -25.64
N GLY A 650 12.00 25.07 -26.86
CA GLY A 650 11.78 26.36 -27.52
C GLY A 650 10.33 26.58 -27.92
N ARG A 651 9.76 25.61 -28.66
CA ARG A 651 8.39 25.64 -29.15
C ARG A 651 7.65 24.32 -28.93
N LEU A 652 6.36 24.43 -28.63
CA LEU A 652 5.39 23.34 -28.66
C LEU A 652 4.38 23.60 -29.77
N THR A 653 4.14 22.62 -30.63
CA THR A 653 3.04 22.64 -31.59
C THR A 653 1.99 21.59 -31.27
N THR A 654 0.72 21.95 -31.39
CA THR A 654 -0.41 21.05 -31.16
C THR A 654 -1.04 20.60 -32.48
N SER A 655 -1.55 19.38 -32.46
CA SER A 655 -2.36 18.78 -33.53
C SER A 655 -3.53 18.04 -32.91
N THR A 656 -4.53 17.68 -33.71
CA THR A 656 -5.64 16.83 -33.25
C THR A 656 -5.11 15.42 -32.91
N GLY A 657 -5.72 14.76 -31.92
CA GLY A 657 -5.45 13.35 -31.59
C GLY A 657 -4.65 13.13 -30.30
N ALA A 658 -3.38 13.56 -30.26
CA ALA A 658 -2.46 13.27 -29.15
C ALA A 658 -2.00 14.53 -28.43
N ILE A 659 -1.92 14.48 -27.09
CA ILE A 659 -1.48 15.61 -26.27
C ILE A 659 0.05 15.67 -26.25
N THR A 660 0.60 16.80 -26.67
CA THR A 660 2.03 17.09 -26.53
C THR A 660 2.32 17.53 -25.08
N GLU A 661 3.23 16.84 -24.38
CA GLU A 661 3.39 16.96 -22.92
C GLU A 661 4.81 17.37 -22.52
N ILE A 662 4.90 18.37 -21.62
CA ILE A 662 6.11 18.63 -20.82
C ILE A 662 5.76 18.49 -19.34
N SER A 663 6.34 17.51 -18.64
CA SER A 663 5.96 17.24 -17.25
C SER A 663 7.08 16.81 -16.32
N TYR A 664 6.97 17.13 -15.03
CA TYR A 664 7.98 16.77 -14.02
C TYR A 664 9.39 17.22 -14.42
N CYS A 665 9.51 18.37 -15.08
CA CYS A 665 10.79 18.89 -15.53
C CYS A 665 11.28 19.99 -14.59
N THR A 666 12.59 20.06 -14.36
CA THR A 666 13.25 21.18 -13.69
C THR A 666 14.20 21.88 -14.64
N SER A 667 14.15 23.21 -14.69
CA SER A 667 15.19 24.03 -15.32
C SER A 667 15.84 25.00 -14.33
N THR A 668 17.16 25.10 -14.41
CA THR A 668 18.00 26.01 -13.63
C THR A 668 19.15 26.54 -14.50
N GLY A 669 19.95 27.46 -13.94
CA GLY A 669 21.00 28.18 -14.65
C GLY A 669 20.56 29.58 -15.08
N ASN A 670 20.97 30.01 -16.26
CA ASN A 670 20.73 31.37 -16.76
C ASN A 670 20.30 31.35 -18.23
N ILE A 671 19.33 32.20 -18.59
CA ILE A 671 18.96 32.52 -19.97
C ILE A 671 19.19 34.01 -20.17
N GLU A 672 20.09 34.36 -21.10
CA GLU A 672 20.32 35.74 -21.54
C GLU A 672 19.82 35.91 -22.98
N ILE A 673 18.91 36.85 -23.18
CA ILE A 673 18.29 37.13 -24.47
C ILE A 673 18.73 38.48 -25.00
N THR A 674 19.29 38.47 -26.21
CA THR A 674 19.75 39.67 -26.93
C THR A 674 18.83 40.08 -28.08
N ALA A 675 17.70 39.38 -28.25
CA ALA A 675 16.71 39.65 -29.28
C ALA A 675 15.66 40.69 -28.85
N SER A 676 15.03 41.32 -29.85
CA SER A 676 13.90 42.25 -29.65
C SER A 676 12.55 41.54 -29.57
N LYS A 677 12.41 40.32 -30.11
CA LYS A 677 11.19 39.50 -30.03
C LYS A 677 11.39 38.44 -28.95
N ASN A 678 10.63 38.47 -27.85
CA ASN A 678 10.92 37.62 -26.68
C ASN A 678 9.66 36.85 -26.23
N ARG A 679 9.54 35.56 -26.61
CA ARG A 679 8.61 34.55 -26.06
C ARG A 679 9.45 33.57 -25.25
N ILE A 680 9.70 33.92 -23.99
CA ILE A 680 10.77 33.30 -23.22
C ILE A 680 10.15 32.60 -22.01
N GLY A 681 10.45 31.32 -21.87
CA GLY A 681 9.99 30.50 -20.74
C GLY A 681 11.15 29.84 -20.03
N GLY A 682 11.08 29.68 -18.72
CA GLY A 682 12.05 28.78 -18.07
C GLY A 682 11.85 27.32 -18.45
N ILE A 683 10.63 26.91 -18.85
CA ILE A 683 10.35 25.55 -19.37
C ILE A 683 10.08 25.61 -20.87
N LEU A 684 9.07 26.36 -21.29
CA LEU A 684 8.63 26.43 -22.69
C LEU A 684 8.56 27.88 -23.19
N GLY A 685 9.24 28.17 -24.30
CA GLY A 685 9.22 29.50 -24.92
C GLY A 685 7.85 29.88 -25.48
N ARG A 686 7.34 29.11 -26.45
CA ARG A 686 6.07 29.40 -27.12
C ARG A 686 5.23 28.16 -27.40
N ALA A 687 3.91 28.31 -27.33
CA ALA A 687 2.97 27.35 -27.89
C ALA A 687 2.25 27.89 -29.14
N GLU A 688 2.14 27.05 -30.16
CA GLU A 688 1.47 27.34 -31.44
C GLU A 688 0.50 26.21 -31.82
N GLY A 689 -0.58 26.57 -32.52
CA GLY A 689 -1.61 25.60 -32.92
C GLY A 689 -3.01 26.21 -33.01
N THR A 690 -3.92 25.48 -33.66
CA THR A 690 -5.32 25.87 -33.86
C THR A 690 -6.29 25.12 -32.94
N VAL A 691 -5.79 24.12 -32.20
CA VAL A 691 -6.58 23.29 -31.28
C VAL A 691 -5.87 23.16 -29.93
N SER A 692 -6.66 23.02 -28.85
CA SER A 692 -6.13 22.62 -27.54
C SER A 692 -5.54 21.22 -27.65
N GLY A 693 -4.26 21.06 -27.30
CA GLY A 693 -3.57 19.78 -27.50
C GLY A 693 -2.17 19.71 -26.90
N GLY A 694 -1.77 20.65 -26.05
CA GLY A 694 -0.52 20.59 -25.29
C GLY A 694 -0.77 20.71 -23.80
N ILE A 695 0.22 20.40 -22.96
CA ILE A 695 0.17 20.62 -21.51
C ILE A 695 1.57 20.83 -20.92
N ILE A 696 1.68 21.74 -19.95
CA ILE A 696 2.83 21.84 -19.04
C ILE A 696 2.33 21.49 -17.65
N LYS A 697 2.93 20.47 -17.00
CA LYS A 697 2.45 19.99 -15.71
C LYS A 697 3.56 19.62 -14.74
N ASN A 698 3.42 19.96 -13.46
CA ASN A 698 4.36 19.53 -12.41
C ASN A 698 5.80 19.99 -12.67
N CYS A 699 6.00 21.12 -13.36
CA CYS A 699 7.33 21.61 -13.70
C CYS A 699 7.82 22.65 -12.69
N LEU A 700 9.12 22.65 -12.42
CA LEU A 700 9.81 23.64 -11.60
C LEU A 700 10.80 24.43 -12.46
N SER A 701 10.83 25.74 -12.31
CA SER A 701 11.89 26.56 -12.89
C SER A 701 12.51 27.43 -11.81
N THR A 702 13.83 27.35 -11.68
CA THR A 702 14.64 28.20 -10.81
C THR A 702 15.61 29.06 -11.62
N ILE A 703 15.42 29.11 -12.94
CA ILE A 703 16.32 29.75 -13.89
C ILE A 703 16.25 31.28 -13.76
N ASN A 704 17.39 31.96 -13.99
CA ASN A 704 17.42 33.41 -14.11
C ASN A 704 17.28 33.80 -15.57
N ILE A 705 16.34 34.69 -15.89
CA ILE A 705 16.08 35.17 -17.25
C ILE A 705 16.43 36.66 -17.31
N THR A 706 17.30 37.04 -18.23
CA THR A 706 17.69 38.43 -18.50
C THR A 706 17.41 38.77 -19.95
N THR A 707 16.76 39.91 -20.23
CA THR A 707 16.56 40.40 -21.61
C THR A 707 17.23 41.77 -21.80
N THR A 708 17.97 41.98 -22.91
CA THR A 708 18.79 43.20 -23.08
C THR A 708 18.17 44.25 -24.00
N THR A 709 17.22 43.88 -24.88
CA THR A 709 16.52 44.83 -25.77
C THR A 709 15.00 44.74 -25.59
N ALA A 710 14.44 45.59 -24.73
CA ALA A 710 12.99 45.71 -24.56
C ALA A 710 12.40 46.68 -25.61
N ALA A 711 12.16 46.19 -26.83
CA ALA A 711 11.54 47.00 -27.88
C ALA A 711 10.01 47.05 -27.75
N SER A 712 9.49 48.14 -27.18
CA SER A 712 8.15 48.73 -27.39
C SER A 712 7.17 47.96 -28.31
N THR A 713 5.98 47.66 -27.73
CA THR A 713 4.69 47.34 -28.37
C THR A 713 4.51 46.06 -29.21
N THR A 714 5.55 45.26 -29.48
CA THR A 714 5.41 44.02 -30.30
C THR A 714 5.96 42.73 -29.65
N VAL A 715 6.40 42.79 -28.39
CA VAL A 715 7.03 41.69 -27.65
C VAL A 715 5.97 40.88 -26.90
N ASN A 716 5.98 39.55 -27.00
CA ASN A 716 4.97 38.69 -26.37
C ASN A 716 5.59 37.77 -25.31
N GLY A 717 5.61 38.19 -24.05
CA GLY A 717 5.61 37.30 -22.88
C GLY A 717 6.96 36.72 -22.43
N VAL A 718 7.36 37.10 -21.21
CA VAL A 718 8.48 36.46 -20.49
C VAL A 718 7.93 35.80 -19.23
N GLY A 719 7.96 34.47 -19.19
CA GLY A 719 7.46 33.68 -18.07
C GLY A 719 8.51 32.81 -17.42
N GLY A 720 8.42 32.62 -16.11
CA GLY A 720 9.33 31.71 -15.41
C GLY A 720 9.11 30.24 -15.77
N ILE A 721 7.90 29.86 -16.20
CA ILE A 721 7.58 28.54 -16.77
C ILE A 721 7.33 28.63 -18.29
N PHE A 722 6.47 29.57 -18.70
CA PHE A 722 5.95 29.63 -20.06
C PHE A 722 6.00 31.04 -20.65
N GLY A 723 6.56 31.21 -21.84
CA GLY A 723 6.61 32.52 -22.48
C GLY A 723 5.24 33.01 -22.95
N ALA A 724 4.74 32.47 -24.07
CA ALA A 724 3.47 32.93 -24.63
C ALA A 724 2.71 31.92 -25.52
N ASP A 725 1.38 32.05 -25.50
CA ASP A 725 0.45 31.39 -26.42
C ASP A 725 0.18 32.20 -27.70
N GLN A 726 0.16 31.53 -28.87
CA GLN A 726 -0.38 32.12 -30.10
C GLN A 726 -1.89 32.38 -30.02
N ASN A 727 -2.66 31.38 -29.58
CA ASN A 727 -4.12 31.43 -29.40
C ASN A 727 -4.49 31.00 -27.97
N ALA A 728 -5.62 31.49 -27.44
CA ALA A 728 -6.04 31.09 -26.10
C ALA A 728 -6.38 29.59 -26.04
N ASN A 729 -6.03 28.94 -24.92
CA ASN A 729 -6.29 27.55 -24.56
C ASN A 729 -5.52 26.49 -25.39
N ILE A 730 -4.35 26.81 -25.95
CA ILE A 730 -3.51 25.80 -26.62
C ILE A 730 -2.86 24.88 -25.58
N VAL A 731 -2.29 25.47 -24.53
CA VAL A 731 -1.51 24.76 -23.49
C VAL A 731 -1.97 25.18 -22.09
N PRO A 732 -2.70 24.32 -21.37
CA PRO A 732 -2.88 24.47 -19.93
C PRO A 732 -1.56 24.32 -19.18
N ILE A 733 -1.39 25.16 -18.16
CA ILE A 733 -0.25 25.16 -17.24
C ILE A 733 -0.77 24.80 -15.86
N ASP A 734 -0.43 23.61 -15.38
CA ASP A 734 -0.97 23.06 -14.14
C ASP A 734 0.14 22.65 -13.18
N GLN A 735 -0.03 22.92 -11.88
CA GLN A 735 0.87 22.41 -10.83
C GLN A 735 2.34 22.80 -11.03
N CYS A 736 2.60 23.97 -11.63
CA CYS A 736 3.96 24.42 -11.92
C CYS A 736 4.45 25.45 -10.91
N MET A 737 5.76 25.48 -10.68
CA MET A 737 6.39 26.36 -9.71
C MET A 737 7.55 27.15 -10.30
N PHE A 738 7.62 28.44 -9.99
CA PHE A 738 8.79 29.26 -10.29
C PHE A 738 9.42 29.86 -9.04
N SER A 739 10.76 29.81 -8.97
CA SER A 739 11.56 30.40 -7.89
C SER A 739 12.87 31.04 -8.36
N GLY A 740 13.01 31.25 -9.67
CA GLY A 740 14.14 31.97 -10.27
C GLY A 740 13.93 33.49 -10.27
N SER A 741 14.61 34.19 -11.18
CA SER A 741 14.42 35.64 -11.37
C SER A 741 14.18 36.00 -12.84
N ILE A 742 13.46 37.08 -13.09
CA ILE A 742 13.24 37.64 -14.43
C ILE A 742 13.61 39.12 -14.38
N THR A 743 14.62 39.51 -15.15
CA THR A 743 15.12 40.87 -15.24
C THR A 743 14.96 41.41 -16.65
N ALA A 744 14.21 42.50 -16.76
CA ALA A 744 13.79 43.16 -17.98
C ALA A 744 12.86 42.30 -18.85
N GLY A 745 11.88 42.94 -19.48
CA GLY A 745 10.93 42.26 -20.37
C GLY A 745 9.62 43.04 -20.53
N PHE A 746 8.73 42.47 -21.34
CA PHE A 746 7.37 42.96 -21.55
C PHE A 746 6.38 41.80 -21.34
N SER A 747 5.31 42.06 -20.59
CA SER A 747 4.41 41.03 -20.06
C SER A 747 5.15 39.93 -19.30
N ILE A 748 5.57 40.27 -18.07
CA ILE A 748 6.34 39.39 -17.19
C ILE A 748 5.39 38.65 -16.26
N GLY A 749 5.56 37.33 -16.15
CA GLY A 749 4.91 36.52 -15.12
C GLY A 749 5.83 35.47 -14.51
N GLY A 750 5.71 35.21 -13.22
CA GLY A 750 6.49 34.14 -12.59
C GLY A 750 6.15 32.76 -13.19
N ILE A 751 4.92 32.53 -13.62
CA ILE A 751 4.54 31.32 -14.35
C ILE A 751 4.48 31.59 -15.84
N ALA A 752 3.63 32.52 -16.27
CA ALA A 752 3.38 32.77 -17.69
C ALA A 752 3.59 34.23 -18.07
N GLY A 753 4.33 34.49 -19.15
CA GLY A 753 4.31 35.82 -19.74
C GLY A 753 2.91 36.13 -20.28
N VAL A 754 2.42 35.31 -21.20
CA VAL A 754 1.06 35.34 -21.73
C VAL A 754 0.45 33.94 -21.69
N GLY A 755 -0.46 33.68 -20.75
CA GLY A 755 -1.11 32.37 -20.57
C GLY A 755 -2.63 32.45 -20.67
N SER A 756 -3.27 31.31 -20.91
CA SER A 756 -4.72 31.21 -21.11
C SER A 756 -5.43 30.32 -20.06
N SER A 757 -4.81 29.22 -19.65
CA SER A 757 -5.36 28.34 -18.61
C SER A 757 -4.27 28.00 -17.59
N ILE A 758 -4.28 28.69 -16.45
CA ILE A 758 -3.25 28.54 -15.40
C ILE A 758 -3.93 28.05 -14.12
N THR A 759 -3.55 26.87 -13.64
CA THR A 759 -4.18 26.25 -12.47
C THR A 759 -3.14 25.70 -11.51
N ASN A 760 -3.43 25.78 -10.21
CA ASN A 760 -2.60 25.16 -9.18
C ASN A 760 -1.11 25.55 -9.23
N CYS A 761 -0.78 26.77 -9.67
CA CYS A 761 0.60 27.18 -9.86
C CYS A 761 1.12 28.06 -8.72
N MET A 762 2.43 28.04 -8.51
CA MET A 762 3.06 28.74 -7.39
C MET A 762 4.28 29.55 -7.81
N VAL A 763 4.41 30.75 -7.26
CA VAL A 763 5.63 31.55 -7.34
C VAL A 763 6.15 31.77 -5.93
N LYS A 764 7.40 31.37 -5.70
CA LYS A 764 8.07 31.50 -4.40
C LYS A 764 9.41 32.19 -4.58
N GLY A 765 9.54 33.40 -4.05
CA GLY A 765 10.79 34.16 -4.11
C GLY A 765 11.67 33.97 -2.87
N LYS A 766 12.48 35.00 -2.57
CA LYS A 766 13.45 35.04 -1.47
C LYS A 766 13.08 36.04 -0.36
N GLY A 767 11.84 36.49 -0.34
CA GLY A 767 11.29 37.45 0.60
C GLY A 767 11.18 38.87 0.02
N PRO A 768 10.34 39.73 0.63
CA PRO A 768 10.01 41.06 0.11
C PRO A 768 11.18 42.06 0.22
N LEU A 769 12.19 41.76 1.05
CA LEU A 769 13.40 42.58 1.26
C LEU A 769 14.62 42.07 0.47
N ALA A 770 14.42 41.19 -0.51
CA ALA A 770 15.52 40.68 -1.33
C ALA A 770 16.24 41.84 -2.05
N ALA A 771 17.57 41.83 -2.03
CA ALA A 771 18.40 42.88 -2.62
C ALA A 771 18.22 43.02 -4.14
N GLN A 772 17.79 41.96 -4.81
CA GLN A 772 17.42 41.96 -6.22
C GLN A 772 15.95 41.56 -6.36
N PRO A 773 15.15 42.30 -7.16
CA PRO A 773 13.77 41.94 -7.41
C PRO A 773 13.68 40.57 -8.10
N MET A 774 12.71 39.76 -7.68
CA MET A 774 12.44 38.47 -8.31
C MET A 774 11.90 38.66 -9.72
N LEU A 775 10.94 39.58 -9.90
CA LEU A 775 10.37 39.95 -11.19
C LEU A 775 10.58 41.44 -11.41
N SER A 776 11.29 41.81 -12.48
CA SER A 776 11.65 43.19 -12.75
C SER A 776 11.47 43.59 -14.22
N ALA A 777 10.74 44.67 -14.50
CA ALA A 777 10.69 45.31 -15.82
C ALA A 777 11.54 46.59 -15.81
N THR A 778 12.48 46.78 -16.74
CA THR A 778 13.50 47.86 -16.65
C THR A 778 13.63 48.80 -17.87
N SER A 779 12.64 48.90 -18.78
CA SER A 779 12.82 49.63 -20.05
C SER A 779 12.56 51.15 -20.00
N THR A 780 13.32 51.90 -20.82
CA THR A 780 13.14 53.33 -21.09
C THR A 780 12.57 53.54 -22.50
N THR A 781 11.25 53.76 -22.60
CA THR A 781 10.45 54.28 -23.76
C THR A 781 10.28 53.44 -25.06
N PRO A 782 9.10 53.52 -25.77
CA PRO A 782 7.75 53.92 -25.32
C PRO A 782 6.78 52.72 -25.21
N ALA A 783 6.95 51.91 -24.16
CA ALA A 783 5.90 51.17 -23.43
C ALA A 783 6.60 50.40 -22.31
N THR A 784 6.34 50.71 -21.04
CA THR A 784 6.95 49.93 -19.94
C THR A 784 6.14 48.65 -19.74
N GLY A 785 6.84 47.53 -19.58
CA GLY A 785 6.20 46.21 -19.45
C GLY A 785 5.32 46.10 -18.21
N ASN A 786 4.23 45.36 -18.34
CA ASN A 786 3.36 44.92 -17.25
C ASN A 786 3.95 43.71 -16.53
N ILE A 787 3.71 43.60 -15.21
CA ILE A 787 4.15 42.46 -14.39
C ILE A 787 2.99 41.89 -13.59
N GLY A 788 2.84 40.57 -13.62
CA GLY A 788 2.00 39.82 -12.69
C GLY A 788 2.82 38.78 -11.93
N GLY A 789 2.53 38.55 -10.65
CA GLY A 789 3.27 37.53 -9.89
C GLY A 789 3.18 36.14 -10.53
N ILE A 790 1.99 35.73 -10.99
CA ILE A 790 1.78 34.48 -11.74
C ILE A 790 1.82 34.74 -13.24
N ALA A 791 1.02 35.68 -13.74
CA ALA A 791 0.87 35.91 -15.17
C ALA A 791 0.97 37.39 -15.55
N GLY A 792 1.81 37.69 -16.55
CA GLY A 792 1.83 38.99 -17.20
C GLY A 792 0.46 39.26 -17.82
N THR A 793 0.04 38.45 -18.78
CA THR A 793 -1.28 38.52 -19.39
C THR A 793 -2.01 37.19 -19.19
N ASN A 794 -3.22 37.26 -18.63
CA ASN A 794 -4.16 36.13 -18.55
C ASN A 794 -5.25 36.29 -19.63
N LYS A 795 -5.39 35.29 -20.51
CA LYS A 795 -6.36 35.31 -21.62
C LYS A 795 -7.68 34.61 -21.29
N THR A 796 -7.77 33.81 -20.24
CA THR A 796 -8.98 33.00 -19.99
C THR A 796 -9.24 32.75 -18.52
N ARG A 797 -8.46 31.91 -17.83
CA ARG A 797 -8.63 31.64 -16.40
C ARG A 797 -7.31 31.46 -15.67
N LEU A 798 -7.29 31.93 -14.44
CA LEU A 798 -6.24 31.68 -13.47
C LEU A 798 -6.87 31.30 -12.13
N GLU A 799 -6.64 30.07 -11.69
CA GLU A 799 -7.32 29.49 -10.52
C GLU A 799 -6.35 28.78 -9.58
N ASN A 800 -6.62 28.86 -8.28
CA ASN A 800 -5.84 28.17 -7.24
C ASN A 800 -4.33 28.48 -7.31
N CYS A 801 -3.96 29.74 -7.54
CA CYS A 801 -2.56 30.12 -7.68
C CYS A 801 -2.04 30.91 -6.47
N VAL A 802 -0.77 30.70 -6.16
CA VAL A 802 -0.13 31.24 -4.95
C VAL A 802 1.12 32.04 -5.31
N VAL A 803 1.22 33.27 -4.79
CA VAL A 803 2.46 34.06 -4.83
C VAL A 803 2.92 34.32 -3.40
N ARG A 804 4.14 33.93 -3.06
CA ARG A 804 4.71 34.26 -1.75
C ARG A 804 6.18 34.57 -1.80
N GLU A 805 6.64 35.34 -0.81
CA GLU A 805 8.05 35.67 -0.63
C GLU A 805 8.65 36.34 -1.87
N ALA A 806 7.85 37.09 -2.64
CA ALA A 806 8.30 37.65 -3.91
C ALA A 806 8.59 39.16 -3.81
N THR A 807 9.40 39.65 -4.74
CA THR A 807 9.58 41.09 -4.98
C THR A 807 9.27 41.35 -6.45
N ILE A 808 8.24 42.15 -6.69
CA ILE A 808 7.71 42.51 -8.00
C ILE A 808 7.95 44.00 -8.21
N LYS A 809 8.74 44.35 -9.22
CA LYS A 809 9.21 45.73 -9.42
C LYS A 809 9.15 46.16 -10.88
N SER A 810 8.54 47.29 -11.19
CA SER A 810 8.59 47.87 -12.54
C SER A 810 9.31 49.21 -12.54
N VAL A 811 10.15 49.47 -13.57
CA VAL A 811 10.79 50.76 -13.85
C VAL A 811 9.82 51.66 -14.59
N ILE A 812 9.88 52.93 -14.24
CA ILE A 812 8.76 53.84 -14.30
C ILE A 812 9.03 54.94 -15.31
N THR A 813 8.21 55.00 -16.35
CA THR A 813 8.00 56.18 -17.20
C THR A 813 6.52 56.60 -17.14
N PRO A 814 6.13 57.82 -17.59
CA PRO A 814 4.72 58.22 -17.67
C PRO A 814 3.82 57.28 -18.49
N ALA A 815 4.40 56.41 -19.34
CA ALA A 815 3.70 55.41 -20.15
C ALA A 815 3.66 54.01 -19.51
N SER A 816 3.75 53.92 -18.17
CA SER A 816 3.89 52.63 -17.51
C SER A 816 2.59 51.86 -17.35
N LEU A 817 2.65 50.54 -17.58
CA LEU A 817 1.51 49.66 -17.39
C LEU A 817 1.37 49.20 -15.93
N PRO A 818 0.14 49.09 -15.41
CA PRO A 818 -0.17 48.69 -14.03
C PRO A 818 0.31 47.25 -13.66
N ASN A 819 0.80 47.05 -12.43
CA ASN A 819 1.26 45.76 -11.90
C ASN A 819 0.19 45.04 -11.06
N GLY A 820 0.27 43.71 -10.96
CA GLY A 820 -0.55 42.94 -10.03
C GLY A 820 0.22 41.84 -9.31
N GLY A 821 -0.13 41.61 -8.05
CA GLY A 821 0.50 40.57 -7.23
C GLY A 821 0.25 39.15 -7.74
N ILE A 822 -0.87 38.90 -8.45
CA ILE A 822 -1.14 37.62 -9.14
C ILE A 822 -1.17 37.83 -10.66
N THR A 823 -1.99 38.75 -11.17
CA THR A 823 -2.12 39.06 -12.61
C THR A 823 -2.03 40.55 -12.90
N SER A 824 -1.38 40.94 -14.00
CA SER A 824 -1.31 42.35 -14.41
C SER A 824 -2.61 42.88 -15.07
N THR A 825 -2.58 44.12 -15.56
CA THR A 825 -3.67 44.82 -16.28
C THR A 825 -3.67 44.72 -17.80
N TYR A 826 -2.52 44.45 -18.43
CA TYR A 826 -2.39 44.69 -19.87
C TYR A 826 -2.92 43.51 -20.69
N GLN A 827 -3.90 43.81 -21.55
CA GLN A 827 -4.59 42.84 -22.42
C GLN A 827 -5.15 41.63 -21.65
N ASN A 828 -5.46 41.82 -20.37
CA ASN A 828 -6.02 40.78 -19.53
C ASN A 828 -7.50 40.59 -19.86
N ASN A 829 -7.83 39.41 -20.40
CA ASN A 829 -9.18 39.01 -20.80
C ASN A 829 -9.73 37.89 -19.91
N GLY A 830 -8.93 37.39 -18.96
CA GLY A 830 -9.32 36.33 -18.06
C GLY A 830 -9.74 36.81 -16.67
N TYR A 831 -10.16 35.87 -15.83
CA TYR A 831 -10.46 36.10 -14.41
C TYR A 831 -9.45 35.38 -13.50
N THR A 832 -9.36 35.86 -12.26
CA THR A 832 -8.53 35.29 -11.19
C THR A 832 -9.42 34.80 -10.06
N ARG A 833 -9.31 33.53 -9.69
CA ARG A 833 -10.09 32.92 -8.60
C ARG A 833 -9.25 32.11 -7.64
N ASN A 834 -9.75 31.98 -6.42
CA ASN A 834 -9.20 31.12 -5.37
C ASN A 834 -7.70 31.37 -5.14
N SER A 835 -7.20 32.56 -5.46
CA SER A 835 -5.77 32.84 -5.49
C SER A 835 -5.31 33.56 -4.23
N PHE A 836 -4.07 33.31 -3.84
CA PHE A 836 -3.54 33.75 -2.56
C PHE A 836 -2.18 34.41 -2.70
N ILE A 837 -1.98 35.53 -2.01
CA ILE A 837 -0.68 36.24 -1.95
C ILE A 837 -0.26 36.50 -0.51
N ALA A 838 1.03 36.29 -0.20
CA ALA A 838 1.60 36.60 1.13
C ALA A 838 3.07 37.06 1.03
N ASN A 839 3.56 37.78 2.03
CA ASN A 839 4.98 38.14 2.17
C ASN A 839 5.61 38.66 0.86
N THR A 840 4.94 39.57 0.16
CA THR A 840 5.32 40.00 -1.19
C THR A 840 5.35 41.52 -1.28
N SER A 841 6.45 42.07 -1.82
CA SER A 841 6.54 43.50 -2.12
C SER A 841 6.16 43.75 -3.58
N ILE A 842 5.24 44.69 -3.79
CA ILE A 842 4.81 45.16 -5.11
C ILE A 842 5.16 46.64 -5.21
N GLU A 843 6.14 46.95 -6.06
CA GLU A 843 6.69 48.30 -6.24
C GLU A 843 6.38 48.83 -7.65
N GLY A 844 5.74 50.01 -7.71
CA GLY A 844 5.51 50.76 -8.95
C GLY A 844 5.78 52.27 -8.79
N SER A 845 5.28 53.09 -9.72
CA SER A 845 5.55 54.54 -9.81
C SER A 845 4.92 55.39 -8.73
N ASN A 846 5.67 56.36 -8.19
CA ASN A 846 5.13 57.46 -7.38
C ASN A 846 4.78 58.73 -8.22
N SER A 847 5.09 58.75 -9.51
CA SER A 847 5.06 59.95 -10.38
C SER A 847 4.28 59.79 -11.69
N ALA A 848 3.66 58.64 -11.94
CA ALA A 848 2.83 58.42 -13.13
C ALA A 848 1.45 59.10 -12.96
N PRO A 849 0.87 59.72 -14.02
CA PRO A 849 -0.35 60.56 -13.91
C PRO A 849 -1.65 59.84 -13.47
N ASN A 850 -1.56 58.56 -13.08
CA ASN A 850 -2.66 57.63 -12.81
C ASN A 850 -2.20 56.62 -11.73
N TRP A 851 -2.00 57.14 -10.53
CA TRP A 851 -1.36 56.53 -9.34
C TRP A 851 -2.03 55.27 -8.72
N ASP A 852 -3.10 54.74 -9.33
CA ASP A 852 -3.97 53.69 -8.74
C ASP A 852 -3.91 52.34 -9.47
N ASN A 853 -2.69 51.92 -9.80
CA ASN A 853 -2.44 50.87 -10.79
C ASN A 853 -1.63 49.68 -10.23
N ASN A 854 -1.39 49.61 -8.92
CA ASN A 854 -0.78 48.46 -8.27
C ASN A 854 -1.81 47.72 -7.42
N PHE A 855 -2.04 46.45 -7.72
CA PHE A 855 -3.06 45.65 -7.05
C PHE A 855 -2.46 44.41 -6.39
N ARG A 856 -3.02 43.98 -5.25
CA ARG A 856 -2.53 42.77 -4.57
C ARG A 856 -2.85 41.50 -5.34
N ILE A 857 -3.99 41.46 -6.05
CA ILE A 857 -4.44 40.29 -6.81
C ILE A 857 -4.40 40.56 -8.31
N SER A 858 -5.34 41.36 -8.83
CA SER A 858 -5.51 41.54 -10.27
C SER A 858 -5.42 43.00 -10.67
N GLY A 859 -4.72 43.25 -11.77
CA GLY A 859 -4.63 44.58 -12.37
C GLY A 859 -5.95 45.18 -12.83
N THR A 860 -6.75 44.45 -13.61
CA THR A 860 -8.03 44.92 -14.17
C THR A 860 -9.18 43.99 -13.78
N PRO A 861 -10.44 44.45 -13.86
CA PRO A 861 -11.60 43.56 -13.94
C PRO A 861 -11.45 42.60 -15.13
N ALA A 862 -12.00 41.39 -15.00
CA ALA A 862 -11.98 40.41 -16.09
C ALA A 862 -12.76 40.96 -17.29
N ASN A 863 -12.12 41.07 -18.45
CA ASN A 863 -12.74 41.58 -19.68
C ASN A 863 -13.35 40.47 -20.56
N GLY A 864 -13.45 39.24 -20.04
CA GLY A 864 -13.99 38.06 -20.75
C GLY A 864 -14.99 37.26 -19.92
N ASN A 865 -15.31 36.02 -20.32
CA ASN A 865 -16.28 35.18 -19.63
C ASN A 865 -15.76 34.72 -18.25
N GLY A 866 -16.27 35.34 -17.18
CA GLY A 866 -16.02 34.96 -15.78
C GLY A 866 -15.93 36.17 -14.85
N ALA A 867 -15.72 35.93 -13.56
CA ALA A 867 -15.60 36.99 -12.56
C ALA A 867 -14.51 36.64 -11.54
N ASN A 868 -13.77 37.65 -11.09
CA ASN A 868 -12.83 37.48 -9.98
C ASN A 868 -13.60 37.05 -8.72
N GLY A 869 -13.01 36.16 -7.92
CA GLY A 869 -13.67 35.69 -6.71
C GLY A 869 -12.82 34.81 -5.81
N ASN A 870 -13.15 34.81 -4.52
CA ASN A 870 -12.45 34.04 -3.49
C ASN A 870 -10.91 34.27 -3.48
N ASN A 871 -10.47 35.51 -3.70
CA ASN A 871 -9.05 35.85 -3.67
C ASN A 871 -8.67 36.44 -2.31
N TYR A 872 -7.51 36.04 -1.79
CA TYR A 872 -7.12 36.34 -0.42
C TYR A 872 -5.68 36.83 -0.29
N VAL A 873 -5.45 37.65 0.72
CA VAL A 873 -4.16 38.28 1.02
C VAL A 873 -3.75 37.93 2.45
N GLY A 874 -2.58 37.32 2.60
CA GLY A 874 -1.95 37.03 3.89
C GLY A 874 -1.14 38.21 4.43
N THR A 875 -0.42 37.95 5.52
CA THR A 875 0.48 38.95 6.14
C THR A 875 1.66 39.31 5.24
N GLY A 876 2.26 40.48 5.48
CA GLY A 876 3.53 40.88 4.84
C GLY A 876 3.44 41.28 3.36
N VAL A 877 2.24 41.59 2.85
CA VAL A 877 2.07 42.14 1.50
C VAL A 877 2.11 43.65 1.53
N SER A 878 3.05 44.26 0.80
CA SER A 878 3.20 45.72 0.70
C SER A 878 3.02 46.20 -0.74
N ILE A 879 2.32 47.33 -0.90
CA ILE A 879 2.19 48.03 -2.18
C ILE A 879 2.79 49.42 -2.03
N ALA A 880 3.98 49.63 -2.60
CA ALA A 880 4.60 50.94 -2.61
C ALA A 880 4.11 51.77 -3.81
N GLY A 881 3.85 53.06 -3.58
CA GLY A 881 3.52 54.04 -4.62
C GLY A 881 2.04 54.18 -4.99
N ARG A 882 1.13 53.47 -4.31
CA ARG A 882 -0.33 53.63 -4.49
C ARG A 882 -0.90 54.69 -3.56
N THR A 883 -1.78 55.55 -4.09
CA THR A 883 -2.44 56.63 -3.32
C THR A 883 -3.89 56.32 -2.93
N SER A 884 -4.61 55.49 -3.70
CA SER A 884 -5.96 55.04 -3.35
C SER A 884 -5.98 54.11 -2.14
N THR A 885 -7.14 54.07 -1.48
CA THR A 885 -7.42 53.09 -0.43
C THR A 885 -7.41 51.69 -1.01
N ILE A 886 -6.79 50.76 -0.29
CA ILE A 886 -6.76 49.33 -0.64
C ILE A 886 -8.12 48.73 -0.32
N GLY A 887 -8.75 48.07 -1.31
CA GLY A 887 -10.01 47.37 -1.10
C GLY A 887 -9.82 46.04 -0.37
N ASP A 888 -10.71 45.74 0.59
CA ASP A 888 -10.74 44.45 1.30
C ASP A 888 -11.95 43.61 0.84
N ASP A 889 -11.86 43.07 -0.38
CA ASP A 889 -12.95 42.34 -1.03
C ASP A 889 -12.40 41.11 -1.78
N GLN A 890 -12.94 39.93 -1.46
CA GLN A 890 -12.54 38.66 -2.07
C GLN A 890 -12.86 38.57 -3.57
N ASN A 891 -13.80 39.37 -4.07
CA ASN A 891 -14.15 39.47 -5.48
C ASN A 891 -13.49 40.69 -6.16
N GLY A 892 -12.87 41.57 -5.37
CA GLY A 892 -12.20 42.78 -5.82
C GLY A 892 -10.79 42.52 -6.36
N LEU A 893 -10.17 43.59 -6.86
CA LEU A 893 -8.83 43.57 -7.44
C LEU A 893 -7.71 43.40 -6.39
N ASP A 894 -8.02 43.69 -5.13
CA ASP A 894 -7.08 43.65 -4.02
C ASP A 894 -7.25 42.43 -3.10
N GLY A 895 -8.27 41.60 -3.29
CA GLY A 895 -8.53 40.44 -2.45
C GLY A 895 -8.92 40.78 -1.00
N GLN A 896 -9.41 39.77 -0.28
CA GLN A 896 -9.75 39.89 1.13
C GLN A 896 -8.57 39.51 2.03
N VAL A 897 -8.29 40.31 3.06
CA VAL A 897 -7.25 40.06 4.05
C VAL A 897 -7.64 38.90 4.97
N LYS A 898 -6.68 38.01 5.20
CA LYS A 898 -6.76 36.93 6.20
C LYS A 898 -5.52 36.96 7.09
N THR A 899 -5.75 36.78 8.39
CA THR A 899 -4.66 36.57 9.35
C THR A 899 -4.06 35.18 9.17
N GLN A 900 -2.82 34.99 9.61
CA GLN A 900 -2.14 33.70 9.49
C GLN A 900 -2.92 32.55 10.16
N ALA A 901 -3.55 32.81 11.30
CA ALA A 901 -4.34 31.81 12.03
C ALA A 901 -5.57 31.32 11.25
N GLN A 902 -6.08 32.11 10.29
CA GLN A 902 -7.25 31.76 9.47
C GLN A 902 -6.87 30.91 8.25
N LEU A 903 -5.60 30.90 7.85
CA LEU A 903 -5.09 30.20 6.67
C LEU A 903 -4.81 28.71 6.94
N THR A 904 -5.82 28.02 7.44
CA THR A 904 -5.75 26.59 7.77
C THR A 904 -5.92 25.70 6.54
N GLN A 905 -5.57 24.42 6.65
CA GLN A 905 -5.86 23.44 5.59
C GLN A 905 -7.35 23.41 5.23
N SER A 906 -8.24 23.41 6.24
CA SER A 906 -9.68 23.42 6.04
C SER A 906 -10.18 24.67 5.29
N PHE A 907 -9.55 25.82 5.53
CA PHE A 907 -9.85 27.05 4.78
C PHE A 907 -9.54 26.88 3.28
N PHE A 908 -8.33 26.44 2.95
CA PHE A 908 -7.93 26.26 1.55
C PHE A 908 -8.74 25.17 0.83
N GLN A 909 -9.04 24.06 1.52
CA GLN A 909 -9.95 23.03 1.01
C GLN A 909 -11.35 23.60 0.73
N GLY A 910 -11.87 24.45 1.63
CA GLY A 910 -13.18 25.09 1.49
C GLY A 910 -13.30 26.02 0.28
N ILE A 911 -12.18 26.53 -0.24
CA ILE A 911 -12.15 27.36 -1.45
C ILE A 911 -11.62 26.62 -2.69
N GLY A 912 -11.46 25.29 -2.62
CA GLY A 912 -11.20 24.44 -3.79
C GLY A 912 -9.76 23.96 -4.00
N TYR A 913 -8.87 24.04 -2.98
CA TYR A 913 -7.53 23.44 -3.07
C TYR A 913 -7.55 21.94 -2.75
N ASP A 914 -6.93 21.15 -3.62
CA ASP A 914 -6.70 19.72 -3.40
C ASP A 914 -5.37 19.47 -2.66
N PHE A 915 -5.42 18.87 -1.48
CA PHE A 915 -4.25 18.56 -0.66
C PHE A 915 -3.50 17.28 -1.07
N ALA A 916 -3.95 16.59 -2.12
CA ALA A 916 -3.10 15.66 -2.87
C ALA A 916 -2.06 16.41 -3.74
N ILE A 917 -2.37 17.65 -4.16
CA ILE A 917 -1.50 18.54 -4.92
C ILE A 917 -0.71 19.46 -3.98
N TRP A 918 -1.41 20.04 -3.01
CA TRP A 918 -0.88 21.04 -2.10
C TRP A 918 -0.56 20.47 -0.71
N LYS A 919 0.30 21.17 0.01
CA LYS A 919 0.56 20.99 1.43
C LYS A 919 0.73 22.35 2.11
N ILE A 920 0.60 22.38 3.43
CA ILE A 920 1.07 23.50 4.25
C ILE A 920 2.49 23.16 4.71
N ASP A 921 3.46 24.03 4.40
CA ASP A 921 4.84 23.89 4.86
C ASP A 921 4.97 24.31 6.33
N THR A 922 6.15 24.08 6.93
CA THR A 922 6.42 24.38 8.36
C THR A 922 6.28 25.87 8.72
N ASP A 923 6.36 26.75 7.73
CA ASP A 923 6.11 28.19 7.86
C ASP A 923 4.61 28.57 7.86
N GLY A 924 3.73 27.58 7.74
CA GLY A 924 2.28 27.77 7.79
C GLY A 924 1.65 28.22 6.46
N TYR A 925 2.40 28.27 5.35
CA TYR A 925 1.86 28.64 4.04
C TYR A 925 1.81 27.47 3.06
N LEU A 926 1.00 27.65 1.99
CA LEU A 926 0.87 26.66 0.93
C LEU A 926 2.17 26.44 0.14
N SER A 927 2.33 25.20 -0.32
CA SER A 927 3.42 24.71 -1.15
C SER A 927 2.97 23.49 -1.96
N LEU A 928 3.60 23.24 -3.11
CA LEU A 928 3.28 22.08 -3.96
C LEU A 928 4.01 20.81 -3.49
N ARG A 929 3.37 19.64 -3.63
CA ARG A 929 3.97 18.35 -3.20
C ARG A 929 4.91 17.73 -4.23
N ASN A 930 4.46 17.64 -5.48
CA ASN A 930 5.08 16.82 -6.52
C ASN A 930 5.49 17.69 -7.74
N VAL A 931 6.30 18.72 -7.51
CA VAL A 931 6.72 19.68 -8.55
C VAL A 931 8.21 19.55 -8.86
N GLY A 932 8.55 19.64 -10.15
CA GLY A 932 9.90 19.53 -10.67
C GLY A 932 10.31 18.09 -11.01
N TYR A 933 11.61 17.95 -11.29
CA TYR A 933 12.29 16.71 -11.59
C TYR A 933 12.12 15.69 -10.46
N ASN A 934 11.50 14.55 -10.80
CA ASN A 934 11.35 13.38 -9.94
C ASN A 934 11.97 12.12 -10.59
N GLY A 935 12.90 12.32 -11.53
CA GLY A 935 13.63 11.23 -12.16
C GLY A 935 14.63 10.59 -11.20
N SER A 936 15.20 9.45 -11.62
CA SER A 936 16.08 8.64 -10.76
C SER A 936 17.58 8.93 -10.92
N LEU A 937 17.95 9.90 -11.77
CA LEU A 937 19.34 10.29 -11.96
C LEU A 937 19.74 11.33 -10.93
N PRO A 938 21.02 11.33 -10.51
CA PRO A 938 21.54 12.38 -9.66
C PRO A 938 21.50 13.72 -10.41
N THR A 939 20.98 14.76 -9.76
CA THR A 939 21.06 16.15 -10.24
C THR A 939 22.24 16.84 -9.56
N PRO A 940 23.08 17.58 -10.31
CA PRO A 940 24.21 18.32 -9.75
C PRO A 940 23.82 19.57 -8.96
#